data_AF-A0A3F2RNY7-F1
#
_entry.id   AF-A0A3F2RNY7-F1
#
_cell.length_a   1.000
_cell.length_b   1.000
_cell.length_c   1.000
_cell.angle_alpha   90.00
_cell.angle_beta   90.00
_cell.angle_gamma   90.00
#
_symmetry.space_group_name_H-M   'P 1'
#
loop_
_entity.id
_entity.type
_entity.pdbx_description
1 polymer ?
#
loop_
_entity_poly.entity_id
_entity_poly.type
_entity_poly.pdbx_seq_one_letter_code
_entity_poly.pdbx_strand_id
1 'polypeptide(L)'
;MSTEVTWSKEQVLKAFEDSGNLKVLEHVNLSNTNKCSEESPVYIFYMRGLQCSRDPRLAYHFWANFAGRHQFHLFTGQPKDECIHAAIYLYVPSLDEIEKSLKAVADELKDTKFAFERINRGGETTVDYPQEKWHELFDTDKYDHLKVNDPYGNELYLNVTPRNFSSINLSLGKKLPVTNDVEGVAQGFPFMRYPCRPGIAQGISRFFEHYLGAKTVVTKKEGNTELYRTTVFCGPLQAFVFDELESERDNKGEYDGHHVCIHIDRFKEFYDLAHNESMTWNNVLFFDRCDTWFEANRDQQYRILHLIDPVDKKFLMSFEMEIRSAQHFRYLIHRSDVTPEEEEANEVLRKKNLTNKIFQGAQEIICKTICREMTLLELPTKGVVCYQGDYGDTFFVIISGSVSLFINPNPKPKVILDEDNNPTLADDDEVKLLPDQYGTFIKHITDGGTFGELAVMDPTARRSCTIVCDEPTTFICLKRGSYQRLIRITNSSQLDFTQIEFLETIYFFDGWPHGELTRLSNRLRQVHYPVDSYLTRIGADANVVFFIYAGLVQETVPMIQQLNENGSVQRSAELESNLVKLTDVKALVMDRETWKDLFYMHALDHIRASFNKLRKLAEARENWRKTRVKLALANPGLILTMMASACVVGAETRTIRLEMHAARR
;
A
#
# COMPACT_ATOMS: atom_id res chain seq x y z
N MET A 1 -26.75 33.77 -20.97
CA MET A 1 -26.27 32.93 -19.87
C MET A 1 -27.32 31.87 -19.63
N SER A 2 -26.97 30.58 -19.65
CA SER A 2 -27.84 29.56 -19.07
C SER A 2 -27.71 29.69 -17.55
N THR A 3 -28.80 29.67 -16.81
CA THR A 3 -28.73 29.47 -15.36
C THR A 3 -28.27 28.05 -15.10
N GLU A 4 -27.18 27.87 -14.34
CA GLU A 4 -26.71 26.54 -13.96
C GLU A 4 -27.75 25.86 -13.07
N VAL A 5 -28.07 24.60 -13.37
CA VAL A 5 -28.98 23.79 -12.56
C VAL A 5 -28.20 23.11 -11.45
N THR A 6 -28.58 23.37 -10.20
CA THR A 6 -28.16 22.61 -9.02
C THR A 6 -29.27 21.68 -8.56
N TRP A 7 -28.93 20.72 -7.70
CA TRP A 7 -29.91 19.82 -7.06
C TRP A 7 -29.99 20.11 -5.56
N SER A 8 -31.21 20.05 -5.00
CA SER A 8 -31.40 20.00 -3.54
C SER A 8 -30.94 18.65 -2.97
N LYS A 9 -30.73 18.57 -1.65
CA LYS A 9 -30.34 17.31 -0.99
C LYS A 9 -31.34 16.18 -1.28
N GLU A 10 -32.62 16.51 -1.35
CA GLU A 10 -33.72 15.59 -1.63
C GLU A 10 -33.68 15.08 -3.08
N GLN A 11 -33.38 15.96 -4.04
CA GLN A 11 -33.19 15.58 -5.44
C GLN A 11 -31.96 14.69 -5.62
N VAL A 12 -30.84 15.01 -4.94
CA VAL A 12 -29.63 14.18 -4.90
C VAL A 12 -29.95 12.78 -4.38
N LEU A 13 -30.59 12.69 -3.21
CA LEU A 13 -30.96 11.40 -2.59
C LEU A 13 -31.89 10.59 -3.50
N LYS A 14 -32.89 11.23 -4.13
CA LYS A 14 -33.80 10.54 -5.05
C LYS A 14 -33.07 10.03 -6.30
N ALA A 15 -32.17 10.82 -6.88
CA ALA A 15 -31.37 10.38 -8.02
C ALA A 15 -30.45 9.19 -7.67
N PHE A 16 -29.93 9.11 -6.44
CA PHE A 16 -29.20 7.93 -5.94
C PHE A 16 -30.07 6.73 -5.59
N GLU A 17 -31.35 6.91 -5.29
CA GLU A 17 -32.32 5.80 -5.17
C GLU A 17 -32.62 5.22 -6.56
N ASP A 18 -32.97 6.08 -7.52
CA ASP A 18 -33.33 5.68 -8.89
C ASP A 18 -32.16 5.10 -9.72
N SER A 19 -30.93 5.20 -9.21
CA SER A 19 -29.71 4.62 -9.77
C SER A 19 -29.36 3.22 -9.22
N GLY A 20 -30.09 2.72 -8.21
CA GLY A 20 -29.83 1.42 -7.59
C GLY A 20 -28.81 1.46 -6.44
N ASN A 21 -28.21 0.31 -6.11
CA ASN A 21 -27.38 0.17 -4.91
C ASN A 21 -25.95 0.70 -5.07
N LEU A 22 -25.41 0.70 -6.29
CA LEU A 22 -24.07 1.16 -6.63
C LEU A 22 -24.06 2.69 -6.76
N LYS A 23 -23.39 3.38 -5.83
CA LYS A 23 -23.55 4.83 -5.64
C LYS A 23 -22.50 5.68 -6.35
N VAL A 24 -21.21 5.36 -6.28
CA VAL A 24 -20.17 6.19 -6.89
C VAL A 24 -18.93 5.37 -7.22
N LEU A 25 -18.24 5.74 -8.30
CA LEU A 25 -16.85 5.38 -8.56
C LEU A 25 -15.95 6.45 -7.92
N GLU A 26 -15.39 6.15 -6.75
CA GLU A 26 -14.58 7.09 -5.98
C GLU A 26 -13.21 7.30 -6.65
N HIS A 27 -12.50 6.21 -6.97
CA HIS A 27 -11.14 6.33 -7.49
C HIS A 27 -10.71 5.12 -8.31
N VAL A 28 -9.67 5.32 -9.14
CA VAL A 28 -8.95 4.27 -9.86
C VAL A 28 -7.54 4.18 -9.30
N ASN A 29 -7.08 2.97 -9.00
CA ASN A 29 -5.70 2.68 -8.60
C ASN A 29 -4.86 2.29 -9.82
N LEU A 30 -3.69 2.94 -9.94
CA LEU A 30 -2.71 2.71 -11.00
C LEU A 30 -1.30 2.77 -10.41
N SER A 31 -0.61 1.64 -10.41
CA SER A 31 0.78 1.50 -9.97
C SER A 31 1.79 1.95 -11.03
N ASN A 32 2.93 2.47 -10.57
CA ASN A 32 4.08 2.78 -11.43
C ASN A 32 5.42 2.56 -10.72
N THR A 33 6.45 2.27 -11.51
CA THR A 33 7.83 2.00 -11.08
C THR A 33 8.59 3.25 -10.60
N ASN A 34 8.18 4.45 -11.03
CA ASN A 34 8.88 5.67 -10.69
C ASN A 34 8.72 6.04 -9.21
N LYS A 35 9.75 6.66 -8.62
CA LYS A 35 9.68 7.18 -7.24
C LYS A 35 8.69 8.34 -7.14
N CYS A 36 8.17 8.58 -5.94
CA CYS A 36 7.37 9.76 -5.64
C CYS A 36 8.23 11.04 -5.63
N SER A 37 8.35 11.71 -6.77
CA SER A 37 8.97 13.04 -6.87
C SER A 37 8.27 13.90 -7.93
N GLU A 38 8.50 15.21 -7.90
CA GLU A 38 7.83 16.14 -8.82
C GLU A 38 8.44 16.13 -10.24
N GLU A 39 9.59 15.49 -10.42
CA GLU A 39 10.15 15.13 -11.73
C GLU A 39 9.64 13.78 -12.25
N SER A 40 8.78 13.06 -11.51
CA SER A 40 8.24 11.78 -11.97
C SER A 40 7.24 11.99 -13.12
N PRO A 41 7.22 11.13 -14.16
CA PRO A 41 6.29 11.26 -15.28
C PRO A 41 4.82 11.33 -14.83
N VAL A 42 4.45 10.55 -13.82
CA VAL A 42 3.10 10.53 -13.26
C VAL A 42 2.67 11.87 -12.65
N TYR A 43 3.58 12.60 -11.97
CA TYR A 43 3.29 13.94 -11.46
C TYR A 43 3.19 14.97 -12.60
N ILE A 44 4.14 14.92 -13.53
CA ILE A 44 4.20 15.81 -14.69
C ILE A 44 2.93 15.67 -15.54
N PHE A 45 2.44 14.45 -15.76
CA PHE A 45 1.20 14.22 -16.50
C PHE A 45 -0.05 14.59 -15.69
N TYR A 46 -0.30 13.98 -14.53
CA TYR A 46 -1.58 14.17 -13.82
C TYR A 46 -1.72 15.56 -13.19
N MET A 47 -0.68 16.07 -12.53
CA MET A 47 -0.78 17.34 -11.78
C MET A 47 -0.49 18.56 -12.65
N ARG A 48 0.47 18.48 -13.59
CA ARG A 48 0.83 19.61 -14.46
C ARG A 48 0.10 19.56 -15.81
N GLY A 49 0.09 18.40 -16.49
CA GLY A 49 -0.55 18.21 -17.80
C GLY A 49 -2.08 18.27 -17.74
N LEU A 50 -2.71 17.35 -17.03
CA LEU A 50 -4.17 17.28 -16.83
C LEU A 50 -4.72 18.28 -15.80
N GLN A 51 -3.85 18.97 -15.06
CA GLN A 51 -4.22 19.96 -14.05
C GLN A 51 -5.19 19.41 -12.98
N CYS A 52 -4.92 18.19 -12.50
CA CYS A 52 -5.55 17.64 -11.31
C CYS A 52 -5.07 18.38 -10.06
N SER A 53 -5.91 18.48 -9.02
CA SER A 53 -5.46 18.99 -7.73
C SER A 53 -4.87 17.88 -6.87
N ARG A 54 -3.85 18.18 -6.06
CA ARG A 54 -3.24 17.17 -5.17
C ARG A 54 -4.02 17.04 -3.87
N ASP A 55 -4.30 15.81 -3.43
CA ASP A 55 -4.78 15.53 -2.08
C ASP A 55 -3.64 15.71 -1.06
N PRO A 56 -3.80 16.55 -0.02
CA PRO A 56 -2.77 16.74 1.01
C PRO A 56 -2.66 15.57 2.01
N ARG A 57 -3.56 14.56 1.96
CA ARG A 57 -3.60 13.46 2.95
C ARG A 57 -2.45 12.46 2.84
N LEU A 58 -1.83 12.26 1.67
CA LEU A 58 -0.63 11.42 1.51
C LEU A 58 0.52 12.19 0.84
N ALA A 59 1.67 12.24 1.50
CA ALA A 59 2.87 12.91 0.98
C ALA A 59 3.67 12.05 -0.03
N TYR A 60 3.47 10.73 -0.03
CA TYR A 60 4.41 9.73 -0.57
C TYR A 60 3.88 8.93 -1.77
N HIS A 61 2.61 9.11 -2.12
CA HIS A 61 2.01 8.70 -3.39
C HIS A 61 1.23 9.90 -3.93
N PHE A 62 0.94 9.91 -5.23
CA PHE A 62 0.19 11.01 -5.82
C PHE A 62 -1.30 10.64 -5.88
N TRP A 63 -2.09 11.30 -5.04
CA TRP A 63 -3.54 11.25 -5.12
C TRP A 63 -4.01 12.48 -5.91
N ALA A 64 -4.30 12.25 -7.19
CA ALA A 64 -4.70 13.27 -8.15
C ALA A 64 -6.22 13.41 -8.17
N ASN A 65 -6.72 14.46 -7.55
CA ASN A 65 -8.14 14.77 -7.43
C ASN A 65 -8.69 15.33 -8.73
N PHE A 66 -9.75 14.71 -9.22
CA PHE A 66 -10.48 15.08 -10.42
C PHE A 66 -11.93 15.43 -10.04
N ALA A 67 -12.47 16.52 -10.61
CA ALA A 67 -13.89 16.89 -10.52
C ALA A 67 -14.44 16.96 -9.08
N GLY A 68 -13.59 17.39 -8.14
CA GLY A 68 -13.93 17.63 -6.73
C GLY A 68 -14.18 16.38 -5.87
N ARG A 69 -14.41 15.18 -6.43
CA ARG A 69 -14.76 13.97 -5.66
C ARG A 69 -14.10 12.67 -6.12
N HIS A 70 -13.47 12.66 -7.29
CA HIS A 70 -12.83 11.47 -7.82
C HIS A 70 -11.32 11.55 -7.66
N GLN A 71 -10.63 10.41 -7.61
CA GLN A 71 -9.17 10.38 -7.53
C GLN A 71 -8.56 9.39 -8.52
N PHE A 72 -7.36 9.69 -9.01
CA PHE A 72 -6.40 8.67 -9.38
C PHE A 72 -5.48 8.43 -8.20
N HIS A 73 -5.42 7.18 -7.72
CA HIS A 73 -4.48 6.75 -6.69
C HIS A 73 -3.24 6.20 -7.39
N LEU A 74 -2.22 7.05 -7.51
CA LEU A 74 -1.04 6.80 -8.34
C LEU A 74 0.06 6.23 -7.44
N PHE A 75 0.05 4.90 -7.29
CA PHE A 75 0.96 4.18 -6.41
C PHE A 75 2.36 4.11 -7.02
N THR A 76 3.24 4.98 -6.54
CA THR A 76 4.64 5.10 -6.97
C THR A 76 5.54 4.04 -6.32
N GLY A 77 6.68 3.75 -6.96
CA GLY A 77 7.74 2.86 -6.47
C GLY A 77 7.38 1.36 -6.46
N GLN A 78 6.45 0.94 -7.32
CA GLN A 78 5.95 -0.44 -7.39
C GLN A 78 6.79 -1.34 -8.31
N PRO A 79 6.64 -2.68 -8.26
CA PRO A 79 7.47 -3.60 -9.05
C PRO A 79 7.29 -3.53 -10.57
N LYS A 80 6.22 -2.88 -11.04
CA LYS A 80 5.86 -2.71 -12.46
C LYS A 80 4.95 -1.48 -12.63
N ASP A 81 4.75 -1.09 -13.88
CA ASP A 81 3.74 -0.11 -14.27
C ASP A 81 2.42 -0.82 -14.62
N GLU A 82 1.30 -0.25 -14.21
CA GLU A 82 -0.05 -0.69 -14.56
C GLU A 82 -0.60 0.15 -15.72
N CYS A 83 -1.28 -0.54 -16.64
CA CYS A 83 -1.70 -0.06 -17.94
C CYS A 83 -3.07 -0.69 -18.24
N ILE A 84 -4.11 -0.09 -17.67
CA ILE A 84 -5.47 -0.61 -17.64
C ILE A 84 -6.00 -0.87 -19.06
N HIS A 85 -6.58 -2.04 -19.31
CA HIS A 85 -7.26 -2.34 -20.59
C HIS A 85 -8.66 -1.72 -20.63
N ALA A 86 -8.71 -0.39 -20.47
CA ALA A 86 -9.91 0.43 -20.44
C ALA A 86 -9.62 1.86 -20.89
N ALA A 87 -10.62 2.52 -21.47
CA ALA A 87 -10.60 3.94 -21.79
C ALA A 87 -11.32 4.75 -20.71
N ILE A 88 -10.63 5.72 -20.13
CA ILE A 88 -11.11 6.56 -19.01
C ILE A 88 -11.64 7.89 -19.56
N TYR A 89 -12.95 8.11 -19.52
CA TYR A 89 -13.55 9.34 -20.05
C TYR A 89 -13.69 10.40 -18.96
N LEU A 90 -13.28 11.62 -19.27
CA LEU A 90 -13.26 12.76 -18.34
C LEU A 90 -13.85 14.01 -19.01
N TYR A 91 -14.54 14.83 -18.21
CA TYR A 91 -15.05 16.14 -18.64
C TYR A 91 -14.12 17.28 -18.19
N VAL A 92 -13.84 18.19 -19.12
CA VAL A 92 -13.01 19.39 -18.91
C VAL A 92 -13.72 20.65 -19.45
N PRO A 93 -13.50 21.83 -18.86
CA PRO A 93 -14.19 23.07 -19.26
C PRO A 93 -13.73 23.64 -20.60
N SER A 94 -12.49 23.36 -21.02
CA SER A 94 -11.93 23.79 -22.30
C SER A 94 -10.92 22.76 -22.80
N LEU A 95 -11.09 22.29 -24.03
CA LEU A 95 -10.18 21.33 -24.65
C LEU A 95 -8.93 22.00 -25.23
N ASP A 96 -9.02 23.24 -25.72
CA ASP A 96 -7.86 23.98 -26.23
C ASP A 96 -6.86 24.33 -25.10
N GLU A 97 -7.34 24.66 -23.90
CA GLU A 97 -6.48 24.94 -22.74
C GLU A 97 -5.82 23.67 -22.19
N ILE A 98 -6.50 22.52 -22.22
CA ILE A 98 -5.89 21.24 -21.85
C ILE A 98 -4.91 20.77 -22.94
N GLU A 99 -5.22 20.91 -24.23
CA GLU A 99 -4.27 20.61 -25.32
C GLU A 99 -2.98 21.45 -25.18
N LYS A 100 -3.12 22.74 -24.83
CA LYS A 100 -2.01 23.66 -24.52
C LYS A 100 -1.25 23.25 -23.27
N SER A 101 -1.93 22.75 -22.23
CA SER A 101 -1.29 22.22 -21.01
C SER A 101 -0.49 20.93 -21.29
N LEU A 102 -1.06 19.99 -22.03
CA LEU A 102 -0.40 18.75 -22.46
C LEU A 102 0.81 19.02 -23.37
N LYS A 103 0.72 20.03 -24.25
CA LYS A 103 1.87 20.54 -25.02
C LYS A 103 3.00 21.07 -24.13
N ALA A 104 2.67 21.76 -23.03
CA ALA A 104 3.66 22.38 -22.14
C ALA A 104 4.48 21.38 -21.31
N VAL A 105 4.05 20.11 -21.22
CA VAL A 105 4.78 19.02 -20.54
C VAL A 105 5.38 17.98 -21.50
N ALA A 106 5.17 18.12 -22.80
CA ALA A 106 5.52 17.08 -23.78
C ALA A 106 7.02 16.78 -23.85
N ASP A 107 7.88 17.80 -23.79
CA ASP A 107 9.35 17.64 -23.84
C ASP A 107 9.91 16.91 -22.61
N GLU A 108 9.21 16.95 -21.48
CA GLU A 108 9.56 16.23 -20.24
C GLU A 108 9.06 14.78 -20.24
N LEU A 109 8.04 14.48 -21.05
CA LEU A 109 7.40 13.16 -21.14
C LEU A 109 7.78 12.37 -22.40
N LYS A 110 8.60 12.94 -23.30
CA LYS A 110 8.96 12.37 -24.63
C LYS A 110 9.51 10.94 -24.62
N ASP A 111 10.15 10.52 -23.52
CA ASP A 111 10.81 9.21 -23.37
C ASP A 111 9.87 8.17 -22.70
N THR A 112 8.56 8.41 -22.72
CA THR A 112 7.51 7.59 -22.09
C THR A 112 6.43 7.18 -23.11
N LYS A 113 5.34 6.52 -22.70
CA LYS A 113 4.20 6.22 -23.59
C LYS A 113 3.21 7.39 -23.76
N PHE A 114 3.50 8.55 -23.17
CA PHE A 114 2.69 9.76 -23.26
C PHE A 114 2.46 10.18 -24.72
N ALA A 115 1.20 10.40 -25.08
CA ALA A 115 0.78 10.90 -26.38
C ALA A 115 -0.56 11.63 -26.24
N PHE A 116 -0.89 12.52 -27.16
CA PHE A 116 -2.23 13.08 -27.26
C PHE A 116 -2.55 13.53 -28.69
N GLU A 117 -3.83 13.45 -29.06
CA GLU A 117 -4.34 13.83 -30.37
C GLU A 117 -5.69 14.55 -30.25
N ARG A 118 -5.90 15.58 -31.07
CA ARG A 118 -7.14 16.37 -31.12
C ARG A 118 -8.05 15.82 -32.23
N ILE A 119 -8.94 14.91 -31.86
CA ILE A 119 -9.86 14.23 -32.78
C ILE A 119 -11.09 15.11 -33.03
N ASN A 120 -11.50 15.22 -34.29
CA ASN A 120 -12.65 16.01 -34.76
C ASN A 120 -12.62 17.52 -34.39
N ARG A 121 -11.44 18.15 -34.40
CA ARG A 121 -11.27 19.57 -34.02
C ARG A 121 -12.27 20.50 -34.72
N GLY A 122 -13.14 21.17 -33.96
CA GLY A 122 -14.18 22.06 -34.48
C GLY A 122 -15.47 21.36 -34.97
N GLY A 123 -15.63 20.07 -34.69
CA GLY A 123 -16.87 19.32 -34.84
C GLY A 123 -17.90 19.64 -33.74
N GLU A 124 -18.86 18.73 -33.53
CA GLU A 124 -19.83 18.90 -32.43
C GLU A 124 -19.15 18.78 -31.06
N THR A 125 -19.60 19.54 -30.07
CA THR A 125 -19.10 19.43 -28.69
C THR A 125 -20.15 18.87 -27.76
N THR A 126 -19.72 18.17 -26.72
CA THR A 126 -20.58 17.56 -25.69
C THR A 126 -21.23 18.57 -24.74
N VAL A 127 -21.03 19.89 -24.94
CA VAL A 127 -21.63 20.94 -24.11
C VAL A 127 -23.17 20.87 -24.12
N ASP A 128 -23.76 20.53 -25.27
CA ASP A 128 -25.22 20.42 -25.46
C ASP A 128 -25.70 18.96 -25.46
N TYR A 129 -24.90 18.04 -24.88
CA TYR A 129 -25.25 16.62 -24.81
C TYR A 129 -26.37 16.37 -23.78
N PRO A 130 -27.50 15.72 -24.15
CA PRO A 130 -28.68 15.63 -23.28
C PRO A 130 -28.42 14.89 -21.96
N GLN A 131 -29.06 15.34 -20.88
CA GLN A 131 -28.82 14.81 -19.52
C GLN A 131 -29.19 13.33 -19.40
N GLU A 132 -30.29 12.93 -20.03
CA GLU A 132 -30.73 11.54 -20.10
C GLU A 132 -29.74 10.63 -20.86
N LYS A 133 -28.80 11.21 -21.62
CA LYS A 133 -27.76 10.49 -22.38
C LYS A 133 -26.37 10.50 -21.75
N TRP A 134 -26.14 11.15 -20.59
CA TRP A 134 -24.79 11.25 -19.99
C TRP A 134 -24.11 9.91 -19.62
N HIS A 135 -24.84 8.80 -19.68
CA HIS A 135 -24.34 7.43 -19.48
C HIS A 135 -24.13 6.63 -20.79
N GLU A 136 -24.43 7.23 -21.95
CA GLU A 136 -24.14 6.68 -23.28
C GLU A 136 -22.69 7.01 -23.67
N LEU A 137 -21.97 6.07 -24.29
CA LEU A 137 -20.67 6.37 -24.89
C LEU A 137 -20.84 7.37 -26.03
N PHE A 138 -20.03 8.42 -26.04
CA PHE A 138 -19.99 9.39 -27.13
C PHE A 138 -19.54 8.72 -28.43
N ASP A 139 -20.11 9.18 -29.53
CA ASP A 139 -19.64 8.86 -30.88
C ASP A 139 -18.30 9.58 -31.12
N THR A 140 -17.22 8.80 -31.17
CA THR A 140 -15.85 9.28 -31.37
C THR A 140 -15.58 9.78 -32.78
N ASP A 141 -16.46 9.51 -33.75
CA ASP A 141 -16.31 9.97 -35.14
C ASP A 141 -17.09 11.28 -35.36
N LYS A 142 -17.90 11.69 -34.37
CA LYS A 142 -18.79 12.86 -34.41
C LYS A 142 -18.38 13.99 -33.46
N TYR A 143 -17.94 13.66 -32.24
CA TYR A 143 -17.65 14.65 -31.21
C TYR A 143 -16.17 15.06 -31.15
N ASP A 144 -15.94 16.37 -30.97
CA ASP A 144 -14.64 16.99 -30.80
C ASP A 144 -14.06 16.69 -29.41
N HIS A 145 -12.92 16.00 -29.35
CA HIS A 145 -12.33 15.49 -28.11
C HIS A 145 -10.79 15.44 -28.14
N LEU A 146 -10.16 15.20 -26.99
CA LEU A 146 -8.75 14.81 -26.91
C LEU A 146 -8.68 13.31 -26.61
N LYS A 147 -7.98 12.54 -27.43
CA LYS A 147 -7.47 11.23 -27.05
C LYS A 147 -6.09 11.45 -26.41
N VAL A 148 -5.84 10.84 -25.26
CA VAL A 148 -4.62 11.06 -24.46
C VAL A 148 -4.16 9.73 -23.88
N ASN A 149 -2.87 9.42 -24.00
CA ASN A 149 -2.22 8.36 -23.24
C ASN A 149 -1.46 8.99 -22.07
N ASP A 150 -1.53 8.38 -20.90
CA ASP A 150 -0.62 8.69 -19.80
C ASP A 150 0.82 8.18 -20.09
N PRO A 151 1.82 8.49 -19.26
CA PRO A 151 3.21 8.04 -19.47
C PRO A 151 3.41 6.52 -19.48
N TYR A 152 2.46 5.75 -18.94
CA TYR A 152 2.51 4.29 -18.80
C TYR A 152 1.63 3.56 -19.82
N GLY A 153 0.79 4.29 -20.56
CA GLY A 153 -0.06 3.78 -21.65
C GLY A 153 -1.54 3.66 -21.29
N ASN A 154 -1.97 4.11 -20.12
CA ASN A 154 -3.40 4.19 -19.77
C ASN A 154 -4.10 5.15 -20.74
N GLU A 155 -5.25 4.75 -21.29
CA GLU A 155 -5.98 5.51 -22.32
C GLU A 155 -7.06 6.41 -21.70
N LEU A 156 -7.05 7.69 -22.06
CA LEU A 156 -7.99 8.70 -21.60
C LEU A 156 -8.66 9.43 -22.77
N TYR A 157 -9.93 9.77 -22.59
CA TYR A 157 -10.73 10.56 -23.54
C TYR A 157 -11.27 11.80 -22.82
N LEU A 158 -10.90 12.99 -23.28
CA LEU A 158 -11.34 14.25 -22.69
C LEU A 158 -12.38 14.93 -23.58
N ASN A 159 -13.53 15.24 -22.99
CA ASN A 159 -14.68 15.85 -23.65
C ASN A 159 -15.07 17.18 -22.96
N VAL A 160 -15.77 18.07 -23.65
CA VAL A 160 -16.30 19.31 -23.03
C VAL A 160 -17.38 18.95 -22.01
N THR A 161 -17.33 19.53 -20.82
CA THR A 161 -18.38 19.34 -19.80
C THR A 161 -19.77 19.72 -20.34
N PRO A 162 -20.78 18.82 -20.28
CA PRO A 162 -22.16 19.16 -20.63
C PRO A 162 -22.74 20.25 -19.71
N ARG A 163 -23.66 21.06 -20.24
CA ARG A 163 -24.39 22.06 -19.44
C ARG A 163 -24.97 21.43 -18.18
N ASN A 164 -24.73 22.07 -17.04
CA ASN A 164 -25.14 21.64 -15.71
C ASN A 164 -24.46 20.36 -15.15
N PHE A 165 -23.63 19.63 -15.90
CA PHE A 165 -22.95 18.45 -15.31
C PHE A 165 -22.09 18.86 -14.11
N SER A 166 -21.30 19.93 -14.27
CA SER A 166 -20.46 20.46 -13.18
C SER A 166 -21.29 20.88 -11.96
N SER A 167 -22.33 21.70 -12.13
CA SER A 167 -23.16 22.19 -11.03
C SER A 167 -23.97 21.08 -10.34
N ILE A 168 -24.45 20.07 -11.09
CA ILE A 168 -25.12 18.89 -10.53
C ILE A 168 -24.11 18.01 -9.78
N ASN A 169 -22.93 17.72 -10.36
CA ASN A 169 -21.84 17.04 -9.64
C ASN A 169 -21.53 17.78 -8.34
N LEU A 170 -21.27 19.09 -8.39
CA LEU A 170 -20.98 19.89 -7.19
C LEU A 170 -22.12 19.86 -6.15
N SER A 171 -23.37 19.65 -6.55
CA SER A 171 -24.52 19.49 -5.63
C SER A 171 -24.55 18.16 -4.86
N LEU A 172 -23.79 17.12 -5.27
CA LEU A 172 -23.94 15.77 -4.70
C LEU A 172 -23.46 15.60 -3.23
N GLY A 173 -22.68 16.54 -2.68
CA GLY A 173 -22.12 16.43 -1.33
C GLY A 173 -20.88 17.29 -1.07
N LYS A 174 -19.98 16.87 -0.18
CA LYS A 174 -18.69 17.53 0.08
C LYS A 174 -17.66 17.27 -1.03
N LYS A 175 -16.63 18.12 -1.13
CA LYS A 175 -15.46 17.92 -2.00
C LYS A 175 -14.32 17.24 -1.23
N LEU A 176 -13.38 16.63 -1.96
CA LEU A 176 -12.07 16.19 -1.47
C LEU A 176 -11.23 17.41 -1.02
N PRO A 177 -10.33 17.24 -0.03
CA PRO A 177 -9.36 18.28 0.32
C PRO A 177 -8.34 18.47 -0.80
N VAL A 178 -7.92 19.71 -1.03
CA VAL A 178 -6.93 20.08 -2.05
C VAL A 178 -5.76 20.83 -1.44
N THR A 179 -4.56 20.68 -2.00
CA THR A 179 -3.38 21.45 -1.59
C THR A 179 -3.50 22.91 -2.02
N ASN A 180 -3.20 23.83 -1.11
CA ASN A 180 -3.18 25.30 -1.31
C ASN A 180 -4.50 25.90 -1.86
N ASP A 181 -5.65 25.28 -1.57
CA ASP A 181 -6.98 25.69 -2.05
C ASP A 181 -7.12 25.77 -3.59
N VAL A 182 -6.23 25.11 -4.33
CA VAL A 182 -6.29 25.01 -5.80
C VAL A 182 -7.14 23.80 -6.20
N GLU A 183 -8.32 24.05 -6.77
CA GLU A 183 -9.14 23.00 -7.39
C GLU A 183 -8.60 22.58 -8.76
N GLY A 184 -8.76 21.31 -9.12
CA GLY A 184 -8.38 20.78 -10.43
C GLY A 184 -9.33 21.25 -11.53
N VAL A 185 -8.82 21.44 -12.74
CA VAL A 185 -9.57 22.01 -13.88
C VAL A 185 -10.63 21.03 -14.41
N ALA A 186 -10.31 19.74 -14.33
CA ALA A 186 -11.20 18.61 -14.13
C ALA A 186 -12.65 18.89 -13.62
N GLN A 187 -13.69 18.58 -14.41
CA GLN A 187 -15.09 18.84 -14.03
C GLN A 187 -16.03 17.61 -13.95
N GLY A 188 -15.66 16.47 -14.54
CA GLY A 188 -16.44 15.23 -14.38
C GLY A 188 -15.71 13.95 -14.75
N PHE A 189 -16.21 12.82 -14.25
CA PHE A 189 -15.75 11.47 -14.60
C PHE A 189 -16.95 10.61 -15.02
N PRO A 190 -17.48 10.78 -16.25
CA PRO A 190 -18.73 10.15 -16.68
C PRO A 190 -18.66 8.63 -16.83
N PHE A 191 -17.57 8.05 -17.35
CA PHE A 191 -17.49 6.59 -17.44
C PHE A 191 -16.07 6.04 -17.67
N MET A 192 -15.90 4.76 -17.31
CA MET A 192 -14.81 3.91 -17.81
C MET A 192 -15.38 2.90 -18.81
N ARG A 193 -14.77 2.82 -19.99
CA ARG A 193 -15.13 1.86 -21.04
C ARG A 193 -14.15 0.69 -21.03
N TYR A 194 -14.65 -0.52 -20.88
CA TYR A 194 -13.88 -1.76 -21.01
C TYR A 194 -14.17 -2.44 -22.34
N PRO A 195 -13.20 -2.52 -23.28
CA PRO A 195 -13.22 -3.48 -24.37
C PRO A 195 -13.39 -4.90 -23.82
N CYS A 196 -14.25 -5.72 -24.40
CA CYS A 196 -14.42 -7.11 -23.99
C CYS A 196 -14.81 -8.04 -25.14
N ARG A 197 -14.54 -9.34 -24.98
CA ARG A 197 -14.85 -10.36 -26.00
C ARG A 197 -16.37 -10.53 -26.19
N PRO A 198 -16.85 -10.91 -27.39
CA PRO A 198 -18.27 -11.11 -27.65
C PRO A 198 -18.88 -12.24 -26.80
N GLY A 199 -20.15 -12.07 -26.40
CA GLY A 199 -20.95 -13.10 -25.73
C GLY A 199 -20.84 -13.15 -24.21
N ILE A 200 -20.40 -12.07 -23.55
CA ILE A 200 -20.33 -11.97 -22.08
C ILE A 200 -21.19 -10.83 -21.48
N ALA A 201 -21.69 -9.90 -22.30
CA ALA A 201 -22.43 -8.71 -21.86
C ALA A 201 -23.58 -9.03 -20.88
N GLN A 202 -24.43 -10.00 -21.19
CA GLN A 202 -25.56 -10.37 -20.34
C GLN A 202 -25.12 -11.06 -19.04
N GLY A 203 -23.96 -11.74 -19.03
CA GLY A 203 -23.36 -12.30 -17.82
C GLY A 203 -22.81 -11.21 -16.91
N ILE A 204 -22.19 -10.17 -17.48
CA ILE A 204 -21.70 -9.00 -16.74
C ILE A 204 -22.89 -8.24 -16.11
N SER A 205 -23.96 -8.02 -16.87
CA SER A 205 -25.21 -7.43 -16.35
C SER A 205 -25.74 -8.21 -15.15
N ARG A 206 -25.88 -9.54 -15.27
CA ARG A 206 -26.25 -10.41 -14.15
C ARG A 206 -25.30 -10.33 -12.96
N PHE A 207 -23.98 -10.29 -13.17
CA PHE A 207 -23.01 -10.14 -12.08
C PHE A 207 -23.26 -8.88 -11.25
N PHE A 208 -23.39 -7.72 -11.92
CA PHE A 208 -23.52 -6.43 -11.24
C PHE A 208 -24.89 -6.27 -10.56
N GLU A 209 -25.95 -6.86 -11.12
CA GLU A 209 -27.26 -6.94 -10.46
C GLU A 209 -27.23 -7.89 -9.25
N HIS A 210 -26.55 -9.04 -9.36
CA HIS A 210 -26.53 -10.07 -8.33
C HIS A 210 -25.59 -9.75 -7.16
N TYR A 211 -24.32 -9.44 -7.39
CA TYR A 211 -23.32 -9.25 -6.33
C TYR A 211 -23.20 -7.81 -5.82
N LEU A 212 -23.82 -6.84 -6.50
CA LEU A 212 -23.74 -5.42 -6.12
C LEU A 212 -25.09 -4.70 -6.10
N GLY A 213 -26.18 -5.32 -6.55
CA GLY A 213 -27.50 -4.66 -6.63
C GLY A 213 -27.52 -3.42 -7.53
N ALA A 214 -26.57 -3.33 -8.47
CA ALA A 214 -26.44 -2.21 -9.38
C ALA A 214 -27.55 -2.23 -10.43
N LYS A 215 -27.94 -1.06 -10.91
CA LYS A 215 -28.81 -0.93 -12.09
C LYS A 215 -27.95 -1.18 -13.34
N THR A 216 -28.41 -2.04 -14.25
CA THR A 216 -27.73 -2.26 -15.54
C THR A 216 -28.67 -2.11 -16.72
N VAL A 217 -28.10 -1.82 -17.90
CA VAL A 217 -28.80 -1.85 -19.18
C VAL A 217 -27.89 -2.53 -20.19
N VAL A 218 -28.39 -3.58 -20.86
CA VAL A 218 -27.72 -4.22 -21.99
C VAL A 218 -28.33 -3.71 -23.29
N THR A 219 -27.57 -2.98 -24.09
CA THR A 219 -27.95 -2.54 -25.44
C THR A 219 -27.29 -3.41 -26.50
N LYS A 220 -27.93 -3.49 -27.68
CA LYS A 220 -27.38 -4.13 -28.87
C LYS A 220 -26.71 -3.07 -29.72
N LYS A 221 -25.52 -3.35 -30.26
CA LYS A 221 -24.74 -2.38 -31.04
C LYS A 221 -25.31 -2.27 -32.45
N GLU A 222 -25.41 -1.05 -32.98
CA GLU A 222 -25.93 -0.83 -34.33
C GLU A 222 -25.02 -1.46 -35.40
N GLY A 223 -25.61 -1.91 -36.50
CA GLY A 223 -24.89 -2.51 -37.64
C GLY A 223 -24.36 -3.94 -37.44
N ASN A 224 -24.37 -4.51 -36.24
CA ASN A 224 -23.92 -5.89 -35.98
C ASN A 224 -24.99 -6.71 -35.24
N THR A 225 -25.21 -7.97 -35.64
CA THR A 225 -26.26 -8.81 -35.04
C THR A 225 -25.84 -9.50 -33.74
N GLU A 226 -24.54 -9.62 -33.42
CA GLU A 226 -24.10 -10.44 -32.27
C GLU A 226 -23.28 -9.68 -31.21
N LEU A 227 -23.07 -8.36 -31.36
CA LEU A 227 -22.32 -7.54 -30.39
C LEU A 227 -23.24 -6.70 -29.50
N TYR A 228 -22.96 -6.72 -28.20
CA TYR A 228 -23.71 -6.02 -27.17
C TYR A 228 -22.84 -5.04 -26.38
N ARG A 229 -23.50 -4.25 -25.53
CA ARG A 229 -22.88 -3.30 -24.60
C ARG A 229 -23.64 -3.34 -23.28
N THR A 230 -22.93 -3.46 -22.17
CA THR A 230 -23.51 -3.42 -20.82
C THR A 230 -23.08 -2.15 -20.11
N THR A 231 -24.03 -1.24 -19.89
CA THR A 231 -23.84 -0.08 -19.04
C THR A 231 -24.29 -0.43 -17.61
N VAL A 232 -23.39 -0.25 -16.65
CA VAL A 232 -23.62 -0.42 -15.21
C VAL A 232 -23.60 0.95 -14.56
N PHE A 233 -24.68 1.35 -13.91
CA PHE A 233 -24.81 2.70 -13.34
C PHE A 233 -24.11 2.81 -11.98
N CYS A 234 -23.29 3.84 -11.83
CA CYS A 234 -22.56 4.21 -10.61
C CYS A 234 -23.13 5.54 -10.10
N GLY A 235 -24.34 5.48 -9.52
CA GLY A 235 -25.13 6.67 -9.24
C GLY A 235 -25.64 7.37 -10.51
N PRO A 236 -26.09 8.63 -10.39
CA PRO A 236 -26.84 9.31 -11.46
C PRO A 236 -25.95 10.01 -12.52
N LEU A 237 -24.63 10.06 -12.32
CA LEU A 237 -23.68 10.78 -13.20
C LEU A 237 -22.56 9.91 -13.78
N GLN A 238 -22.43 8.64 -13.36
CA GLN A 238 -21.31 7.78 -13.76
C GLN A 238 -21.77 6.39 -14.22
N ALA A 239 -20.94 5.73 -15.03
CA ALA A 239 -21.12 4.32 -15.38
C ALA A 239 -19.80 3.56 -15.63
N PHE A 240 -19.84 2.23 -15.49
CA PHE A 240 -18.94 1.35 -16.23
C PHE A 240 -19.63 0.92 -17.53
N VAL A 241 -18.90 0.90 -18.64
CA VAL A 241 -19.43 0.44 -19.94
C VAL A 241 -18.57 -0.68 -20.49
N PHE A 242 -19.07 -1.91 -20.40
CA PHE A 242 -18.45 -3.08 -21.02
C PHE A 242 -18.96 -3.17 -22.46
N ASP A 243 -18.07 -2.95 -23.43
CA ASP A 243 -18.41 -2.78 -24.85
C ASP A 243 -17.81 -3.93 -25.65
N GLU A 244 -18.65 -4.83 -26.18
CA GLU A 244 -18.16 -6.02 -26.88
C GLU A 244 -17.57 -5.64 -28.26
N LEU A 245 -16.38 -6.16 -28.55
CA LEU A 245 -15.67 -5.90 -29.80
C LEU A 245 -15.14 -7.20 -30.41
N GLU A 246 -15.23 -7.31 -31.73
CA GLU A 246 -14.73 -8.47 -32.47
C GLU A 246 -13.20 -8.63 -32.35
N SER A 247 -12.47 -7.51 -32.21
CA SER A 247 -11.03 -7.48 -31.96
C SER A 247 -10.62 -8.12 -30.62
N GLU A 248 -11.53 -8.14 -29.64
CA GLU A 248 -11.29 -8.67 -28.30
C GLU A 248 -11.63 -10.15 -28.19
N ARG A 249 -12.01 -10.84 -29.29
CA ARG A 249 -12.50 -12.23 -29.29
C ARG A 249 -11.64 -13.20 -28.50
N ASP A 250 -10.31 -13.09 -28.61
CA ASP A 250 -9.35 -13.95 -27.92
C ASP A 250 -8.90 -13.40 -26.54
N ASN A 251 -9.30 -12.18 -26.19
CA ASN A 251 -8.98 -11.55 -24.90
C ASN A 251 -9.80 -12.17 -23.76
N LYS A 252 -9.09 -12.72 -22.78
CA LYS A 252 -9.70 -13.39 -21.63
C LYS A 252 -10.08 -12.44 -20.49
N GLY A 253 -9.70 -11.16 -20.57
CA GLY A 253 -9.81 -10.23 -19.45
C GLY A 253 -8.68 -10.48 -18.45
N GLU A 254 -7.45 -10.31 -18.95
CA GLU A 254 -6.22 -10.46 -18.16
C GLU A 254 -6.09 -9.37 -17.09
N TYR A 255 -5.40 -9.67 -16.00
CA TYR A 255 -5.30 -8.79 -14.84
C TYR A 255 -3.88 -8.27 -14.65
N ASP A 256 -3.71 -6.96 -14.64
CA ASP A 256 -2.42 -6.32 -14.42
C ASP A 256 -2.24 -5.74 -13.00
N GLY A 257 -3.27 -5.66 -12.15
CA GLY A 257 -3.13 -5.18 -10.76
C GLY A 257 -3.89 -3.89 -10.44
N HIS A 258 -4.39 -3.18 -11.47
CA HIS A 258 -5.27 -2.02 -11.27
C HIS A 258 -6.51 -2.40 -10.46
N HIS A 259 -7.08 -1.47 -9.70
CA HIS A 259 -8.41 -1.66 -9.12
C HIS A 259 -9.26 -0.39 -9.16
N VAL A 260 -10.58 -0.57 -9.19
CA VAL A 260 -11.54 0.53 -9.06
C VAL A 260 -12.17 0.51 -7.67
N CYS A 261 -12.37 1.67 -7.06
CA CYS A 261 -13.04 1.79 -5.79
C CYS A 261 -14.46 2.34 -5.96
N ILE A 262 -15.43 1.59 -5.46
CA ILE A 262 -16.86 1.86 -5.58
C ILE A 262 -17.54 1.84 -4.21
N HIS A 263 -18.58 2.67 -4.03
CA HIS A 263 -19.41 2.60 -2.83
C HIS A 263 -20.77 1.95 -3.10
N ILE A 264 -21.21 1.11 -2.16
CA ILE A 264 -22.55 0.52 -2.11
C ILE A 264 -23.26 0.81 -0.79
N ASP A 265 -24.58 0.81 -0.82
CA ASP A 265 -25.46 1.21 0.28
C ASP A 265 -25.84 0.02 1.17
N ARG A 266 -26.36 -1.05 0.56
CA ARG A 266 -26.72 -2.33 1.21
C ARG A 266 -25.49 -3.22 1.48
N PHE A 267 -24.46 -2.65 2.11
CA PHE A 267 -23.11 -3.22 2.24
C PHE A 267 -23.09 -4.63 2.84
N LYS A 268 -23.79 -4.86 3.97
CA LYS A 268 -23.84 -6.18 4.63
C LYS A 268 -24.46 -7.28 3.77
N GLU A 269 -25.53 -6.96 3.04
CA GLU A 269 -26.26 -7.91 2.18
C GLU A 269 -25.34 -8.48 1.09
N PHE A 270 -24.60 -7.59 0.40
CA PHE A 270 -23.70 -7.97 -0.67
C PHE A 270 -22.35 -8.51 -0.20
N TYR A 271 -21.87 -8.09 0.99
CA TYR A 271 -20.77 -8.78 1.66
C TYR A 271 -21.13 -10.24 1.95
N ASP A 272 -22.29 -10.49 2.58
CA ASP A 272 -22.72 -11.84 2.93
C ASP A 272 -22.86 -12.72 1.68
N LEU A 273 -23.46 -12.19 0.60
CA LEU A 273 -23.58 -12.93 -0.65
C LEU A 273 -22.22 -13.26 -1.27
N ALA A 274 -21.32 -12.27 -1.38
CA ALA A 274 -19.99 -12.46 -1.94
C ALA A 274 -19.13 -13.41 -1.07
N HIS A 275 -19.23 -13.33 0.25
CA HIS A 275 -18.50 -14.18 1.18
C HIS A 275 -19.01 -15.63 1.15
N ASN A 276 -20.33 -15.84 1.18
CA ASN A 276 -20.94 -17.18 1.12
C ASN A 276 -20.68 -17.89 -0.21
N GLU A 277 -20.54 -17.16 -1.32
CA GLU A 277 -20.10 -17.73 -2.61
C GLU A 277 -18.56 -17.68 -2.84
N SER A 278 -17.76 -17.35 -1.82
CA SER A 278 -16.29 -17.31 -1.88
C SER A 278 -15.70 -16.35 -2.94
N MET A 279 -16.41 -15.28 -3.26
CA MET A 279 -15.99 -14.21 -4.19
C MET A 279 -15.12 -13.13 -3.52
N THR A 280 -15.04 -13.12 -2.18
CA THR A 280 -14.21 -12.16 -1.42
C THR A 280 -12.72 -12.36 -1.69
N TRP A 281 -12.05 -11.27 -2.09
CA TRP A 281 -10.64 -11.22 -2.45
C TRP A 281 -9.82 -10.39 -1.45
N ASN A 282 -8.53 -10.70 -1.34
CA ASN A 282 -7.54 -9.87 -0.65
C ASN A 282 -6.33 -9.66 -1.55
N ASN A 283 -6.13 -8.44 -2.04
CA ASN A 283 -4.94 -8.08 -2.80
C ASN A 283 -3.73 -7.97 -1.86
N VAL A 284 -2.64 -8.69 -2.18
CA VAL A 284 -1.45 -8.79 -1.32
C VAL A 284 -0.62 -7.51 -1.22
N LEU A 285 -0.94 -6.49 -2.03
CA LEU A 285 -0.35 -5.16 -1.97
C LEU A 285 -0.87 -4.30 -0.80
N PHE A 286 -1.99 -4.69 -0.17
CA PHE A 286 -2.67 -3.88 0.85
C PHE A 286 -2.88 -4.61 2.21
N PHE A 287 -3.06 -3.84 3.28
CA PHE A 287 -3.09 -4.33 4.66
C PHE A 287 -4.46 -4.90 5.04
N ASP A 288 -5.52 -4.32 4.48
CA ASP A 288 -6.92 -4.47 4.86
C ASP A 288 -7.47 -5.82 4.42
N ARG A 289 -7.10 -6.83 5.21
CA ARG A 289 -7.60 -8.20 5.15
C ARG A 289 -9.06 -8.23 5.56
N CYS A 290 -9.94 -8.53 4.61
CA CYS A 290 -11.40 -8.55 4.79
C CYS A 290 -11.94 -10.00 4.82
N ASP A 291 -11.13 -10.91 5.40
CA ASP A 291 -11.40 -12.35 5.48
C ASP A 291 -12.67 -12.67 6.28
N THR A 292 -13.08 -11.78 7.19
CA THR A 292 -14.27 -11.93 8.03
C THR A 292 -15.15 -10.67 8.02
N TRP A 293 -16.45 -10.82 8.32
CA TRP A 293 -17.37 -9.70 8.50
C TRP A 293 -16.88 -8.70 9.57
N PHE A 294 -16.19 -9.17 10.62
CA PHE A 294 -15.64 -8.28 11.65
C PHE A 294 -14.62 -7.30 11.06
N GLU A 295 -13.74 -7.76 10.17
CA GLU A 295 -12.75 -6.92 9.50
C GLU A 295 -13.41 -6.03 8.44
N ALA A 296 -14.26 -6.60 7.58
CA ALA A 296 -14.96 -5.85 6.55
C ALA A 296 -15.88 -4.75 7.12
N ASN A 297 -16.45 -4.95 8.31
CA ASN A 297 -17.22 -3.93 9.03
C ASN A 297 -16.34 -2.95 9.83
N ARG A 298 -15.16 -3.36 10.31
CA ARG A 298 -14.19 -2.45 10.94
C ARG A 298 -13.66 -1.44 9.92
N ASP A 299 -13.27 -1.93 8.74
CA ASP A 299 -12.65 -1.12 7.70
C ASP A 299 -13.68 -0.56 6.70
N GLN A 300 -14.95 -0.98 6.82
CA GLN A 300 -16.09 -0.59 5.97
C GLN A 300 -15.87 -0.86 4.47
N GLN A 301 -15.11 -1.92 4.14
CA GLN A 301 -14.77 -2.31 2.77
C GLN A 301 -14.51 -3.82 2.61
N TYR A 302 -14.54 -4.32 1.36
CA TYR A 302 -14.05 -5.64 0.94
C TYR A 302 -13.64 -5.59 -0.55
N ARG A 303 -13.11 -6.69 -1.12
CA ARG A 303 -12.80 -6.76 -2.56
C ARG A 303 -13.43 -7.97 -3.25
N ILE A 304 -13.65 -7.85 -4.56
CA ILE A 304 -13.90 -8.96 -5.51
C ILE A 304 -12.97 -8.76 -6.72
N LEU A 305 -12.34 -9.84 -7.21
CA LEU A 305 -11.38 -9.78 -8.33
C LEU A 305 -11.97 -10.21 -9.69
N HIS A 306 -12.92 -11.14 -9.72
CA HIS A 306 -13.37 -11.77 -10.96
C HIS A 306 -14.87 -11.56 -11.18
N LEU A 307 -15.22 -11.13 -12.40
CA LEU A 307 -16.59 -11.17 -12.89
C LEU A 307 -16.89 -12.61 -13.32
N ILE A 308 -17.91 -13.22 -12.72
CA ILE A 308 -18.45 -14.53 -13.11
C ILE A 308 -19.95 -14.41 -13.39
N ASP A 309 -20.50 -15.21 -14.29
CA ASP A 309 -21.95 -15.28 -14.46
C ASP A 309 -22.57 -15.95 -13.21
N PRO A 310 -23.45 -15.30 -12.44
CA PRO A 310 -23.99 -15.91 -11.23
C PRO A 310 -24.87 -17.14 -11.52
N VAL A 311 -25.33 -17.34 -12.76
CA VAL A 311 -26.23 -18.45 -13.16
C VAL A 311 -25.47 -19.73 -13.49
N ASP A 312 -24.42 -19.67 -14.32
CA ASP A 312 -23.65 -20.86 -14.74
C ASP A 312 -22.19 -20.87 -14.24
N LYS A 313 -21.82 -19.87 -13.42
CA LYS A 313 -20.52 -19.67 -12.78
C LYS A 313 -19.33 -19.63 -13.76
N LYS A 314 -19.56 -19.36 -15.06
CA LYS A 314 -18.47 -19.12 -16.02
C LYS A 314 -17.72 -17.83 -15.70
N PHE A 315 -16.41 -17.88 -15.85
CA PHE A 315 -15.53 -16.72 -15.80
C PHE A 315 -15.76 -15.79 -16.99
N LEU A 316 -15.95 -14.49 -16.71
CA LEU A 316 -16.18 -13.45 -17.71
C LEU A 316 -14.91 -12.63 -17.92
N MET A 317 -14.38 -11.98 -16.88
CA MET A 317 -13.10 -11.27 -16.91
C MET A 317 -12.59 -10.98 -15.49
N SER A 318 -11.32 -10.58 -15.37
CA SER A 318 -10.80 -10.00 -14.13
C SER A 318 -11.06 -8.49 -14.11
N PHE A 319 -11.46 -7.97 -12.96
CA PHE A 319 -11.83 -6.58 -12.71
C PHE A 319 -11.86 -6.40 -11.19
N GLU A 320 -10.75 -5.92 -10.59
CA GLU A 320 -10.68 -5.78 -9.14
C GLU A 320 -11.49 -4.56 -8.69
N MET A 321 -12.48 -4.83 -7.83
CA MET A 321 -13.30 -3.81 -7.17
C MET A 321 -12.96 -3.77 -5.69
N GLU A 322 -12.57 -2.60 -5.21
CA GLU A 322 -12.70 -2.26 -3.79
C GLU A 322 -14.11 -1.74 -3.55
N ILE A 323 -14.87 -2.51 -2.78
CA ILE A 323 -16.28 -2.29 -2.52
C ILE A 323 -16.38 -1.72 -1.11
N ARG A 324 -16.72 -0.44 -1.02
CA ARG A 324 -16.86 0.31 0.23
C ARG A 324 -18.32 0.47 0.62
N SER A 325 -18.58 0.52 1.91
CA SER A 325 -19.87 0.91 2.46
C SER A 325 -20.12 2.40 2.27
N ALA A 326 -21.35 2.84 2.03
CA ALA A 326 -21.73 4.26 2.10
C ALA A 326 -21.55 4.87 3.52
N GLN A 327 -21.25 4.03 4.54
CA GLN A 327 -20.84 4.42 5.89
C GLN A 327 -19.31 4.55 6.07
N HIS A 328 -18.50 4.19 5.07
CA HIS A 328 -17.05 4.43 5.10
C HIS A 328 -16.75 5.94 5.15
N PHE A 329 -15.84 6.35 6.04
CA PHE A 329 -15.59 7.76 6.36
C PHE A 329 -15.09 8.62 5.17
N ARG A 330 -14.63 8.02 4.05
CA ARG A 330 -14.28 8.76 2.82
C ARG A 330 -15.47 8.97 1.87
N TYR A 331 -16.64 8.41 2.13
CA TYR A 331 -17.84 8.74 1.37
C TYR A 331 -18.18 10.23 1.61
N LEU A 332 -18.31 11.00 0.53
CA LEU A 332 -18.52 12.46 0.55
C LEU A 332 -19.91 12.89 0.06
N ILE A 333 -20.71 11.95 -0.44
CA ILE A 333 -22.04 12.19 -1.01
C ILE A 333 -23.07 12.35 0.12
N HIS A 334 -24.08 13.20 -0.11
CA HIS A 334 -25.17 13.41 0.84
C HIS A 334 -25.94 12.11 1.16
N ARG A 335 -26.15 11.89 2.46
CA ARG A 335 -26.99 10.82 3.03
C ARG A 335 -28.13 11.36 3.88
N SER A 336 -29.21 10.61 3.97
CA SER A 336 -30.37 10.85 4.84
C SER A 336 -30.20 10.22 6.22
N ASP A 337 -29.36 9.18 6.30
CA ASP A 337 -29.15 8.28 7.43
C ASP A 337 -27.78 8.49 8.10
N VAL A 338 -27.32 9.75 8.14
CA VAL A 338 -26.13 10.20 8.88
C VAL A 338 -26.52 11.40 9.74
N THR A 339 -26.25 11.35 11.03
CA THR A 339 -26.50 12.50 11.92
C THR A 339 -25.44 13.59 11.79
N PRO A 340 -25.71 14.84 12.21
CA PRO A 340 -24.69 15.90 12.22
C PRO A 340 -23.44 15.53 13.05
N GLU A 341 -23.63 14.79 14.14
CA GLU A 341 -22.56 14.33 15.04
C GLU A 341 -21.69 13.24 14.38
N GLU A 342 -22.30 12.29 13.68
CA GLU A 342 -21.60 11.27 12.90
C GLU A 342 -20.80 11.90 11.75
N GLU A 343 -21.34 12.93 11.10
CA GLU A 343 -20.66 13.61 10.00
C GLU A 343 -19.51 14.52 10.48
N GLU A 344 -19.57 15.10 11.69
CA GLU A 344 -18.40 15.76 12.30
C GLU A 344 -17.37 14.72 12.78
N ALA A 345 -17.80 13.55 13.28
CA ALA A 345 -16.88 12.46 13.57
C ALA A 345 -16.16 11.96 12.30
N ASN A 346 -16.88 11.85 11.17
CA ASN A 346 -16.29 11.57 9.86
C ASN A 346 -15.31 12.68 9.43
N GLU A 347 -15.63 13.96 9.63
CA GLU A 347 -14.68 15.05 9.41
C GLU A 347 -13.41 14.90 10.27
N VAL A 348 -13.55 14.57 11.55
CA VAL A 348 -12.40 14.31 12.43
C VAL A 348 -11.57 13.12 11.92
N LEU A 349 -12.19 12.06 11.38
CA LEU A 349 -11.46 10.94 10.76
C LEU A 349 -10.78 11.35 9.44
N ARG A 350 -11.47 12.09 8.56
CA ARG A 350 -10.91 12.65 7.32
C ARG A 350 -9.70 13.55 7.62
N LYS A 351 -9.76 14.33 8.70
CA LYS A 351 -8.70 15.26 9.17
C LYS A 351 -7.58 14.56 9.93
N LYS A 352 -7.83 13.58 10.81
CA LYS A 352 -6.77 12.83 11.53
C LYS A 352 -5.87 12.04 10.59
N ASN A 353 -6.39 11.65 9.42
CA ASN A 353 -5.60 11.07 8.34
C ASN A 353 -4.68 12.07 7.60
N LEU A 354 -4.75 13.39 7.88
CA LEU A 354 -3.71 14.36 7.49
C LEU A 354 -2.53 14.37 8.49
N THR A 355 -2.75 14.01 9.75
CA THR A 355 -1.86 14.38 10.86
C THR A 355 -0.97 13.26 11.40
N ASN A 356 -1.26 11.99 11.13
CA ASN A 356 -0.47 10.84 11.62
C ASN A 356 0.81 10.61 10.80
N LYS A 357 1.73 11.58 10.86
CA LYS A 357 2.99 11.67 10.10
C LYS A 357 3.99 10.53 10.33
N ILE A 358 3.82 9.73 11.40
CA ILE A 358 4.83 8.76 11.87
C ILE A 358 5.02 7.60 10.88
N PHE A 359 3.95 7.19 10.18
CA PHE A 359 3.98 6.04 9.25
C PHE A 359 3.51 6.37 7.82
N GLN A 360 3.19 7.64 7.54
CA GLN A 360 2.90 8.11 6.18
C GLN A 360 4.17 8.03 5.31
N GLY A 361 4.31 6.95 4.54
CA GLY A 361 5.35 6.80 3.51
C GLY A 361 6.35 5.69 3.73
N ALA A 362 6.26 4.97 4.84
CA ALA A 362 6.85 3.64 4.92
C ALA A 362 5.99 2.67 4.10
N GLN A 363 6.61 1.84 3.25
CA GLN A 363 5.91 0.71 2.62
C GLN A 363 5.30 -0.17 3.71
N GLU A 364 4.13 -0.71 3.44
CA GLU A 364 3.31 -1.39 4.46
C GLU A 364 3.99 -2.63 5.08
N ILE A 365 4.75 -3.39 4.29
CA ILE A 365 5.57 -4.51 4.80
C ILE A 365 6.64 -4.04 5.81
N ILE A 366 7.06 -2.78 5.70
CA ILE A 366 8.02 -2.14 6.60
C ILE A 366 7.28 -1.60 7.83
N CYS A 367 6.06 -1.06 7.69
CA CYS A 367 5.17 -0.84 8.85
C CYS A 367 4.95 -2.14 9.63
N LYS A 368 4.62 -3.26 8.96
CA LYS A 368 4.52 -4.61 9.58
C LYS A 368 5.82 -5.04 10.29
N THR A 369 6.98 -4.68 9.74
CA THR A 369 8.29 -4.99 10.35
C THR A 369 8.57 -4.10 11.57
N ILE A 370 8.33 -2.80 11.45
CA ILE A 370 8.52 -1.81 12.53
C ILE A 370 7.57 -2.13 13.69
N CYS A 371 6.29 -2.42 13.43
CA CYS A 371 5.31 -2.85 14.44
C CYS A 371 5.65 -4.18 15.15
N ARG A 372 6.61 -4.96 14.65
CA ARG A 372 7.15 -6.16 15.33
C ARG A 372 8.41 -5.88 16.16
N GLU A 373 9.05 -4.73 15.94
CA GLU A 373 10.19 -4.24 16.73
C GLU A 373 9.80 -3.15 17.73
N MET A 374 8.57 -2.62 17.62
CA MET A 374 7.92 -1.85 18.68
C MET A 374 7.84 -2.65 19.97
N THR A 375 8.36 -2.11 21.06
CA THR A 375 8.04 -2.60 22.41
C THR A 375 7.06 -1.66 23.08
N LEU A 376 6.10 -2.21 23.82
CA LEU A 376 5.23 -1.43 24.70
C LEU A 376 6.01 -1.07 25.98
N LEU A 377 5.86 0.17 26.45
CA LEU A 377 6.32 0.62 27.76
C LEU A 377 5.14 1.26 28.48
N GLU A 378 4.82 0.77 29.68
CA GLU A 378 3.83 1.36 30.56
C GLU A 378 4.54 1.95 31.78
N LEU A 379 4.23 3.21 32.11
CA LEU A 379 4.78 3.89 33.29
C LEU A 379 3.63 4.50 34.12
N PRO A 380 3.67 4.41 35.46
CA PRO A 380 2.68 5.03 36.32
C PRO A 380 2.85 6.55 36.35
N THR A 381 1.84 7.24 36.90
CA THR A 381 1.92 8.65 37.33
C THR A 381 3.25 8.96 38.04
N LYS A 382 3.93 10.03 37.62
CA LYS A 382 5.29 10.46 38.03
C LYS A 382 6.44 9.53 37.63
N GLY A 383 6.21 8.50 36.82
CA GLY A 383 7.27 7.70 36.20
C GLY A 383 8.13 8.53 35.25
N VAL A 384 9.45 8.43 35.34
CA VAL A 384 10.38 9.13 34.46
C VAL A 384 10.68 8.26 33.23
N VAL A 385 10.57 8.83 32.03
CA VAL A 385 10.82 8.14 30.75
C VAL A 385 12.30 8.20 30.37
N CYS A 386 12.95 9.34 30.62
CA CYS A 386 14.41 9.55 30.58
C CYS A 386 14.77 10.86 31.30
N TYR A 387 16.02 11.00 31.73
CA TYR A 387 16.58 12.24 32.26
C TYR A 387 17.37 13.02 31.19
N GLN A 388 17.51 14.33 31.39
CA GLN A 388 18.40 15.18 30.60
C GLN A 388 19.85 14.73 30.80
N GLY A 389 20.57 14.52 29.69
CA GLY A 389 21.95 14.04 29.71
C GLY A 389 22.13 12.53 29.48
N ASP A 390 21.06 11.73 29.53
CA ASP A 390 21.13 10.29 29.27
C ASP A 390 21.56 9.99 27.81
N TYR A 391 22.21 8.85 27.58
CA TYR A 391 22.30 8.29 26.23
C TYR A 391 20.98 7.63 25.85
N GLY A 392 20.41 8.03 24.71
CA GLY A 392 19.10 7.57 24.26
C GLY A 392 19.15 6.84 22.92
N ASP A 393 18.74 5.58 22.87
CA ASP A 393 18.64 4.79 21.63
C ASP A 393 17.17 4.58 21.16
N THR A 394 16.22 5.20 21.86
CA THR A 394 14.78 4.92 21.75
C THR A 394 13.97 6.19 21.47
N PHE A 395 13.09 6.13 20.48
CA PHE A 395 12.05 7.11 20.15
C PHE A 395 10.71 6.66 20.74
N PHE A 396 9.88 7.59 21.18
CA PHE A 396 8.61 7.30 21.87
C PHE A 396 7.41 7.91 21.15
N VAL A 397 6.29 7.17 21.13
CA VAL A 397 4.96 7.64 20.73
C VAL A 397 3.99 7.35 21.86
N ILE A 398 3.18 8.32 22.28
CA ILE A 398 2.18 8.15 23.35
C ILE A 398 0.91 7.52 22.76
N ILE A 399 0.51 6.36 23.27
CA ILE A 399 -0.77 5.71 22.92
C ILE A 399 -1.90 6.30 23.78
N SER A 400 -1.66 6.41 25.07
CA SER A 400 -2.62 6.89 26.07
C SER A 400 -1.89 7.45 27.29
N GLY A 401 -2.50 8.42 27.97
CA GLY A 401 -1.86 9.20 29.03
C GLY A 401 -1.10 10.42 28.50
N SER A 402 -0.24 11.01 29.33
CA SER A 402 0.42 12.28 29.05
C SER A 402 1.72 12.50 29.83
N VAL A 403 2.60 13.35 29.30
CA VAL A 403 3.93 13.64 29.88
C VAL A 403 4.26 15.14 29.89
N SER A 404 5.09 15.52 30.85
CA SER A 404 5.70 16.85 30.96
C SER A 404 7.23 16.79 30.78
N LEU A 405 7.75 17.75 30.01
CA LEU A 405 9.16 17.92 29.65
C LEU A 405 9.78 19.04 30.49
N PHE A 406 10.95 18.78 31.06
CA PHE A 406 11.70 19.72 31.91
C PHE A 406 13.14 19.85 31.42
N ILE A 407 13.69 21.07 31.45
CA ILE A 407 15.10 21.34 31.13
C ILE A 407 15.75 22.11 32.27
N ASN A 408 16.88 21.61 32.76
CA ASN A 408 17.81 22.34 33.58
C ASN A 408 18.87 23.01 32.68
N PRO A 409 18.91 24.36 32.57
CA PRO A 409 19.89 25.06 31.74
C PRO A 409 21.30 25.11 32.34
N ASN A 410 21.45 24.82 33.64
CA ASN A 410 22.73 24.78 34.35
C ASN A 410 22.90 23.42 35.05
N PRO A 411 23.13 22.33 34.29
CA PRO A 411 23.38 21.02 34.87
C PRO A 411 24.67 21.05 35.71
N LYS A 412 24.53 20.92 37.03
CA LYS A 412 25.68 20.79 37.94
C LYS A 412 26.33 19.41 37.75
N PRO A 413 27.66 19.29 37.82
CA PRO A 413 28.32 17.97 37.87
C PRO A 413 27.76 17.13 39.03
N LYS A 414 27.54 15.83 38.77
CA LYS A 414 27.14 14.86 39.81
C LYS A 414 28.29 14.72 40.83
N VAL A 415 28.01 14.99 42.10
CA VAL A 415 28.95 14.79 43.22
C VAL A 415 28.28 13.90 44.24
N ILE A 416 28.94 12.80 44.60
CA ILE A 416 28.61 11.95 45.74
C ILE A 416 29.58 12.30 46.87
N LEU A 417 29.11 12.23 48.11
CA LEU A 417 29.94 12.31 49.30
C LEU A 417 30.22 10.89 49.77
N ASP A 418 31.48 10.52 49.98
CA ASP A 418 31.83 9.23 50.58
C ASP A 418 31.52 9.19 52.09
N GLU A 419 31.74 8.06 52.76
CA GLU A 419 31.46 7.92 54.20
C GLU A 419 32.33 8.86 55.06
N ASP A 420 33.47 9.33 54.54
CA ASP A 420 34.35 10.36 55.13
C ASP A 420 34.03 11.80 54.65
N ASN A 421 32.92 11.96 53.92
CA ASN A 421 32.34 13.24 53.46
C ASN A 421 33.16 13.99 52.38
N ASN A 422 33.99 13.29 51.60
CA ASN A 422 34.76 13.86 50.49
C ASN A 422 33.96 13.83 49.16
N PRO A 423 34.10 14.86 48.31
CA PRO A 423 33.41 14.91 47.02
C PRO A 423 34.07 13.99 45.97
N THR A 424 33.34 12.95 45.56
CA THR A 424 33.70 12.05 44.46
C THR A 424 32.75 12.24 43.27
N LEU A 425 33.24 11.94 42.06
CA LEU A 425 32.41 11.92 40.86
C LEU A 425 31.62 10.61 40.81
N ALA A 426 30.30 10.70 40.60
CA ALA A 426 29.45 9.53 40.44
C ALA A 426 29.67 8.86 39.08
N ASP A 427 29.59 7.52 39.04
CA ASP A 427 29.26 6.82 37.79
C ASP A 427 27.85 7.24 37.31
N ASP A 428 27.64 7.31 36.00
CA ASP A 428 26.52 8.07 35.42
C ASP A 428 25.14 7.42 35.71
N ASP A 429 25.09 6.11 36.03
CA ASP A 429 23.89 5.25 35.89
C ASP A 429 22.93 5.12 37.10
N GLU A 430 23.32 5.39 38.36
CA GLU A 430 22.46 5.07 39.54
C GLU A 430 21.75 6.27 40.22
N VAL A 431 22.04 7.52 39.86
CA VAL A 431 21.49 8.69 40.58
C VAL A 431 20.11 9.11 40.06
N LYS A 432 19.05 8.66 40.74
CA LYS A 432 17.66 9.13 40.50
C LYS A 432 17.46 10.54 41.05
N LEU A 433 17.27 11.52 40.16
CA LEU A 433 16.94 12.91 40.51
C LEU A 433 15.55 13.02 41.14
N LEU A 434 15.37 14.02 42.01
CA LEU A 434 14.07 14.37 42.60
C LEU A 434 13.28 15.38 41.73
N PRO A 435 11.94 15.45 41.83
CA PRO A 435 11.12 16.28 40.95
C PRO A 435 11.41 17.79 40.95
N ASP A 436 11.93 18.32 42.06
CA ASP A 436 12.39 19.71 42.20
C ASP A 436 13.69 20.00 41.44
N GLN A 437 14.39 18.96 40.97
CA GLN A 437 15.72 19.03 40.37
C GLN A 437 15.70 18.88 38.83
N TYR A 438 14.54 18.57 38.24
CA TYR A 438 14.38 18.37 36.80
C TYR A 438 14.54 19.66 35.97
N GLY A 439 14.45 20.82 36.62
CA GLY A 439 14.60 22.14 35.99
C GLY A 439 13.27 22.79 35.61
N THR A 440 13.31 23.71 34.64
CA THR A 440 12.15 24.49 34.21
C THR A 440 11.25 23.63 33.32
N PHE A 441 9.93 23.66 33.59
CA PHE A 441 8.93 23.07 32.69
C PHE A 441 8.96 23.75 31.32
N ILE A 442 8.95 22.95 30.25
CA ILE A 442 9.04 23.41 28.86
C ILE A 442 7.74 23.15 28.09
N LYS A 443 7.19 21.94 28.20
CA LYS A 443 6.07 21.48 27.36
C LYS A 443 5.38 20.26 27.96
N HIS A 444 4.06 20.19 27.79
CA HIS A 444 3.25 19.00 28.04
C HIS A 444 2.85 18.35 26.70
N ILE A 445 2.73 17.02 26.67
CA ILE A 445 2.45 16.20 25.47
C ILE A 445 1.46 15.08 25.84
N THR A 446 0.38 14.95 25.07
CA THR A 446 -0.70 13.96 25.27
C THR A 446 -0.64 12.82 24.23
N ASP A 447 -1.68 11.99 24.19
CA ASP A 447 -1.91 10.93 23.20
C ASP A 447 -1.64 11.36 21.75
N GLY A 448 -1.07 10.45 20.96
CA GLY A 448 -0.59 10.72 19.59
C GLY A 448 0.68 11.56 19.51
N GLY A 449 1.14 12.15 20.61
CA GLY A 449 2.39 12.90 20.69
C GLY A 449 3.63 12.02 20.61
N THR A 450 4.76 12.62 20.21
CA THR A 450 6.05 11.93 20.00
C THR A 450 7.22 12.70 20.60
N PHE A 451 8.28 11.99 20.99
CA PHE A 451 9.52 12.62 21.45
C PHE A 451 10.74 11.67 21.40
N GLY A 452 11.93 12.27 21.49
CA GLY A 452 13.21 11.58 21.66
C GLY A 452 14.01 11.37 20.37
N GLU A 453 13.48 11.83 19.23
CA GLU A 453 14.01 11.68 17.88
C GLU A 453 15.49 12.08 17.71
N LEU A 454 15.93 13.16 18.37
CA LEU A 454 17.30 13.68 18.24
C LEU A 454 18.38 12.65 18.60
N ALA A 455 18.22 11.92 19.72
CA ALA A 455 19.17 10.90 20.16
C ALA A 455 19.12 9.61 19.30
N VAL A 456 18.13 9.51 18.42
CA VAL A 456 17.92 8.37 17.52
C VAL A 456 18.40 8.69 16.10
N MET A 457 18.34 9.97 15.71
CA MET A 457 19.00 10.50 14.52
C MET A 457 20.52 10.53 14.67
N ASP A 458 21.04 11.06 15.78
CA ASP A 458 22.47 11.15 16.07
C ASP A 458 22.85 10.19 17.22
N PRO A 459 23.73 9.19 16.99
CA PRO A 459 24.13 8.24 18.02
C PRO A 459 25.00 8.84 19.13
N THR A 460 25.58 10.02 18.92
CA THR A 460 26.39 10.75 19.90
C THR A 460 25.56 11.71 20.77
N ALA A 461 24.33 12.04 20.36
CA ALA A 461 23.48 12.99 21.06
C ALA A 461 22.89 12.39 22.36
N ARG A 462 23.08 13.11 23.46
CA ARG A 462 22.42 12.87 24.76
C ARG A 462 21.01 13.48 24.78
N ARG A 463 20.13 13.01 25.66
CA ARG A 463 18.77 13.54 25.86
C ARG A 463 18.81 15.02 26.25
N SER A 464 18.04 15.85 25.55
CA SER A 464 17.98 17.30 25.75
C SER A 464 17.13 17.75 26.93
N CYS A 465 16.26 16.87 27.46
CA CYS A 465 15.31 17.17 28.53
C CYS A 465 15.00 15.91 29.37
N THR A 466 14.52 16.14 30.60
CA THR A 466 13.92 15.12 31.47
C THR A 466 12.42 15.02 31.16
N ILE A 467 11.88 13.80 31.08
CA ILE A 467 10.50 13.55 30.66
C ILE A 467 9.78 12.70 31.72
N VAL A 468 8.62 13.16 32.18
CA VAL A 468 7.90 12.61 33.33
C VAL A 468 6.43 12.38 32.97
N CYS A 469 5.86 11.25 33.37
CA CYS A 469 4.44 10.95 33.15
C CYS A 469 3.55 11.72 34.13
N ASP A 470 2.57 12.47 33.63
CA ASP A 470 1.64 13.23 34.46
C ASP A 470 0.49 12.34 34.99
N GLU A 471 0.23 11.23 34.30
CA GLU A 471 -0.74 10.18 34.64
C GLU A 471 -0.20 8.79 34.22
N PRO A 472 -0.91 7.66 34.44
CA PRO A 472 -0.48 6.36 33.93
C PRO A 472 -0.44 6.39 32.39
N THR A 473 0.75 6.23 31.81
CA THR A 473 1.02 6.55 30.41
C THR A 473 1.64 5.36 29.69
N THR A 474 1.12 5.07 28.49
CA THR A 474 1.50 3.95 27.64
C THR A 474 2.20 4.46 26.38
N PHE A 475 3.40 3.94 26.12
CA PHE A 475 4.24 4.32 24.99
C PHE A 475 4.49 3.16 24.04
N ILE A 476 4.55 3.48 22.75
CA ILE A 476 5.31 2.70 21.77
C ILE A 476 6.77 3.15 21.84
N CYS A 477 7.69 2.22 22.05
CA CYS A 477 9.13 2.45 21.95
C CYS A 477 9.67 1.91 20.62
N LEU A 478 10.42 2.73 19.89
CA LEU A 478 11.14 2.35 18.67
C LEU A 478 12.65 2.52 18.87
N LYS A 479 13.40 1.42 18.74
CA LYS A 479 14.87 1.42 18.85
C LYS A 479 15.53 2.04 17.61
N ARG A 480 16.78 2.50 17.77
CA ARG A 480 17.55 3.26 16.76
C ARG A 480 17.61 2.57 15.40
N GLY A 481 17.93 1.27 15.35
CA GLY A 481 17.96 0.52 14.10
C GLY A 481 16.60 0.49 13.38
N SER A 482 15.48 0.46 14.13
CA SER A 482 14.11 0.42 13.61
C SER A 482 13.65 1.81 13.12
N TYR A 483 13.94 2.85 13.89
CA TYR A 483 13.62 4.24 13.56
C TYR A 483 14.45 4.78 12.39
N GLN A 484 15.75 4.47 12.33
CA GLN A 484 16.58 4.85 11.19
C GLN A 484 16.15 4.12 9.91
N ARG A 485 15.69 2.86 10.00
CA ARG A 485 15.05 2.18 8.86
C ARG A 485 13.81 2.95 8.39
N LEU A 486 12.91 3.35 9.30
CA LEU A 486 11.72 4.16 9.00
C LEU A 486 12.10 5.45 8.24
N ILE A 487 13.00 6.28 8.79
CA ILE A 487 13.38 7.59 8.22
C ILE A 487 14.12 7.46 6.87
N ARG A 488 14.95 6.42 6.67
CA ARG A 488 15.63 6.16 5.40
C ARG A 488 14.63 5.88 4.25
N ILE A 489 13.43 5.38 4.55
CA ILE A 489 12.38 5.11 3.57
C ILE A 489 11.59 6.39 3.25
N THR A 490 11.09 7.09 4.27
CA THR A 490 10.27 8.31 4.08
C THR A 490 11.04 9.41 3.35
N ASN A 491 12.36 9.50 3.55
CA ASN A 491 13.16 10.61 3.03
C ASN A 491 13.84 10.31 1.68
N SER A 492 13.64 9.11 1.09
CA SER A 492 14.05 8.71 -0.28
C SER A 492 15.53 8.91 -0.70
N SER A 493 16.41 9.30 0.22
CA SER A 493 17.73 9.87 -0.06
C SER A 493 18.89 8.99 0.42
N GLN A 494 19.94 8.97 -0.40
CA GLN A 494 21.16 8.17 -0.35
C GLN A 494 21.77 7.97 1.05
N LEU A 495 21.35 6.91 1.74
CA LEU A 495 21.99 6.36 2.94
C LEU A 495 22.23 4.86 2.76
N ASP A 496 23.25 4.54 1.97
CA ASP A 496 23.86 3.20 2.01
C ASP A 496 24.35 2.92 3.44
N PHE A 497 24.06 1.71 3.91
CA PHE A 497 24.53 1.20 5.20
C PHE A 497 26.04 0.91 5.10
N THR A 498 26.79 1.20 6.17
CA THR A 498 28.06 0.49 6.37
C THR A 498 27.75 -0.98 6.65
N GLN A 499 28.57 -1.91 6.14
CA GLN A 499 28.36 -3.34 6.36
C GLN A 499 28.20 -3.71 7.84
N ILE A 500 28.86 -2.96 8.74
CA ILE A 500 28.82 -3.16 10.19
C ILE A 500 27.42 -2.82 10.76
N GLU A 501 26.79 -1.71 10.38
CA GLU A 501 25.40 -1.38 10.77
C GLU A 501 24.43 -2.52 10.45
N PHE A 502 24.56 -3.13 9.26
CA PHE A 502 23.70 -4.25 8.89
C PHE A 502 23.95 -5.46 9.77
N LEU A 503 25.21 -5.82 10.04
CA LEU A 503 25.55 -6.93 10.95
C LEU A 503 25.04 -6.69 12.38
N GLU A 504 25.09 -5.45 12.87
CA GLU A 504 24.53 -5.05 14.17
C GLU A 504 23.01 -5.29 14.27
N THR A 505 22.26 -5.23 13.16
CA THR A 505 20.82 -5.56 13.15
C THR A 505 20.50 -7.05 13.11
N ILE A 506 21.49 -7.93 12.87
CA ILE A 506 21.24 -9.37 12.70
C ILE A 506 21.23 -10.07 14.06
N TYR A 507 20.08 -10.63 14.43
CA TYR A 507 19.87 -11.39 15.69
C TYR A 507 20.94 -12.45 16.00
N PHE A 508 21.63 -13.01 15.01
CA PHE A 508 22.74 -13.93 15.25
C PHE A 508 23.92 -13.25 15.94
N PHE A 509 24.22 -12.00 15.63
CA PHE A 509 25.35 -11.23 16.17
C PHE A 509 24.97 -10.25 17.30
N ASP A 510 23.70 -10.21 17.69
CA ASP A 510 23.27 -9.61 18.96
C ASP A 510 24.16 -10.10 20.12
N GLY A 511 24.80 -9.13 20.81
CA GLY A 511 25.82 -9.31 21.84
C GLY A 511 27.28 -9.26 21.37
N TRP A 512 27.58 -9.02 20.08
CA TRP A 512 28.96 -8.93 19.60
C TRP A 512 29.58 -7.55 19.83
N PRO A 513 30.85 -7.47 20.26
CA PRO A 513 31.58 -6.20 20.29
C PRO A 513 31.74 -5.62 18.88
N HIS A 514 31.56 -4.31 18.73
CA HIS A 514 31.71 -3.60 17.44
C HIS A 514 33.06 -3.91 16.75
N GLY A 515 34.16 -4.03 17.51
CA GLY A 515 35.47 -4.43 16.97
C GLY A 515 35.50 -5.83 16.32
N GLU A 516 34.71 -6.79 16.82
CA GLU A 516 34.56 -8.11 16.20
C GLU A 516 33.60 -8.09 15.01
N LEU A 517 32.59 -7.21 15.02
CA LEU A 517 31.74 -6.97 13.85
C LEU A 517 32.50 -6.33 12.70
N THR A 518 33.44 -5.42 12.98
CA THR A 518 34.40 -4.88 11.99
C THR A 518 35.33 -5.97 11.46
N ARG A 519 35.86 -6.85 12.33
CA ARG A 519 36.65 -8.03 11.92
C ARG A 519 35.84 -9.06 11.11
N LEU A 520 34.53 -9.14 11.32
CA LEU A 520 33.61 -9.96 10.52
C LEU A 520 33.35 -9.30 9.16
N SER A 521 32.93 -8.03 9.12
CA SER A 521 32.69 -7.27 7.89
C SER A 521 33.87 -7.30 6.93
N ASN A 522 35.11 -7.10 7.42
CA ASN A 522 36.32 -7.16 6.59
C ASN A 522 36.60 -8.54 5.96
N ARG A 523 35.85 -9.58 6.32
CA ARG A 523 35.88 -10.93 5.72
C ARG A 523 34.60 -11.28 4.94
N LEU A 524 33.70 -10.31 4.74
CA LEU A 524 32.49 -10.48 3.94
C LEU A 524 32.62 -9.80 2.58
N ARG A 525 32.30 -10.55 1.52
CA ARG A 525 32.24 -10.02 0.15
C ARG A 525 30.83 -9.54 -0.15
N GLN A 526 30.68 -8.28 -0.54
CA GLN A 526 29.42 -7.76 -1.07
C GLN A 526 29.16 -8.34 -2.46
N VAL A 527 27.92 -8.77 -2.72
CA VAL A 527 27.48 -9.35 -3.99
C VAL A 527 26.10 -8.84 -4.38
N HIS A 528 25.88 -8.77 -5.70
CA HIS A 528 24.64 -8.34 -6.32
C HIS A 528 24.17 -9.43 -7.28
N TYR A 529 22.87 -9.71 -7.25
CA TYR A 529 22.19 -10.72 -8.02
C TYR A 529 21.00 -10.05 -8.72
N PRO A 530 20.99 -9.96 -10.06
CA PRO A 530 19.88 -9.33 -10.76
C PRO A 530 18.62 -10.20 -10.71
N VAL A 531 17.50 -9.57 -11.08
CA VAL A 531 16.22 -10.22 -11.40
C VAL A 531 16.44 -11.49 -12.24
N ASP A 532 15.64 -12.53 -11.98
CA ASP A 532 15.71 -13.86 -12.59
C ASP A 532 16.99 -14.71 -12.40
N SER A 533 18.00 -14.21 -11.67
CA SER A 533 19.19 -15.01 -11.30
C SER A 533 18.94 -15.97 -10.12
N TYR A 534 19.90 -16.87 -9.89
CA TYR A 534 19.81 -17.92 -8.86
C TYR A 534 20.98 -17.78 -7.86
N LEU A 535 20.69 -17.74 -6.55
CA LEU A 535 21.73 -17.75 -5.50
C LEU A 535 22.45 -19.11 -5.40
N THR A 536 21.71 -20.20 -5.60
CA THR A 536 22.22 -21.57 -5.61
C THR A 536 21.28 -22.48 -6.42
N ARG A 537 21.71 -23.71 -6.71
CA ARG A 537 20.95 -24.76 -7.39
C ARG A 537 21.05 -26.05 -6.59
N ILE A 538 20.00 -26.89 -6.57
CA ILE A 538 20.11 -28.21 -5.92
C ILE A 538 21.20 -29.06 -6.60
N GLY A 539 21.92 -29.83 -5.79
CA GLY A 539 23.11 -30.58 -6.19
C GLY A 539 24.43 -29.80 -6.10
N ALA A 540 24.40 -28.48 -5.90
CA ALA A 540 25.61 -27.69 -5.64
C ALA A 540 26.08 -27.83 -4.19
N ASP A 541 27.40 -27.88 -3.97
CA ASP A 541 28.00 -27.92 -2.65
C ASP A 541 27.72 -26.66 -1.83
N ALA A 542 27.37 -26.85 -0.56
CA ALA A 542 27.11 -25.79 0.40
C ALA A 542 28.41 -25.14 0.91
N ASN A 543 29.08 -24.39 0.03
CA ASN A 543 30.41 -23.79 0.25
C ASN A 543 30.38 -22.29 0.60
N VAL A 544 29.19 -21.71 0.78
CA VAL A 544 28.97 -20.25 0.89
C VAL A 544 27.86 -19.95 1.88
N VAL A 545 27.99 -18.90 2.68
CA VAL A 545 26.93 -18.30 3.50
C VAL A 545 26.60 -16.90 2.97
N PHE A 546 25.33 -16.54 3.06
CA PHE A 546 24.78 -15.29 2.59
C PHE A 546 24.14 -14.53 3.76
N PHE A 547 24.09 -13.20 3.66
CA PHE A 547 23.33 -12.31 4.53
C PHE A 547 22.66 -11.26 3.63
N ILE A 548 21.41 -11.52 3.26
CA ILE A 548 20.63 -10.63 2.38
C ILE A 548 20.30 -9.34 3.15
N TYR A 549 20.57 -8.18 2.55
CA TYR A 549 20.27 -6.86 3.12
C TYR A 549 19.33 -6.02 2.24
N ALA A 550 19.18 -6.38 0.96
CA ALA A 550 18.15 -5.83 0.07
C ALA A 550 17.66 -6.91 -0.90
N GLY A 551 16.38 -6.83 -1.29
CA GLY A 551 15.71 -7.83 -2.12
C GLY A 551 15.07 -8.98 -1.34
N LEU A 552 14.38 -9.85 -2.06
CA LEU A 552 13.65 -11.01 -1.54
C LEU A 552 14.18 -12.31 -2.15
N VAL A 553 14.27 -13.35 -1.32
CA VAL A 553 14.68 -14.68 -1.72
C VAL A 553 13.55 -15.67 -1.42
N GLN A 554 13.02 -16.31 -2.46
CA GLN A 554 12.03 -17.38 -2.38
C GLN A 554 12.68 -18.75 -2.61
N GLU A 555 12.26 -19.76 -1.84
CA GLU A 555 12.58 -21.18 -2.10
C GLU A 555 11.36 -21.92 -2.64
N THR A 556 11.55 -22.72 -3.69
CA THR A 556 10.49 -23.47 -4.38
C THR A 556 10.83 -24.95 -4.46
N VAL A 557 9.88 -25.84 -4.14
CA VAL A 557 10.01 -27.30 -4.19
C VAL A 557 9.00 -27.89 -5.19
N PRO A 558 9.38 -28.16 -6.45
CA PRO A 558 8.52 -28.87 -7.41
C PRO A 558 8.17 -30.30 -6.97
N MET A 559 6.97 -30.74 -7.35
CA MET A 559 6.47 -32.10 -7.13
C MET A 559 5.94 -32.69 -8.45
N ILE A 560 6.06 -34.00 -8.63
CA ILE A 560 5.36 -34.75 -9.70
C ILE A 560 4.00 -35.19 -9.16
N GLN A 561 2.97 -35.09 -10.00
CA GLN A 561 1.66 -35.68 -9.75
C GLN A 561 1.30 -36.63 -10.91
N GLN A 562 0.94 -37.88 -10.59
CA GLN A 562 0.29 -38.79 -11.54
C GLN A 562 -1.23 -38.59 -11.43
N LEU A 563 -1.86 -38.28 -12.55
CA LEU A 563 -3.32 -38.19 -12.68
C LEU A 563 -3.90 -39.52 -13.16
N ASN A 564 -5.15 -39.81 -12.79
CA ASN A 564 -5.94 -40.85 -13.45
C ASN A 564 -6.68 -40.29 -14.69
N GLU A 565 -7.38 -41.17 -15.40
CA GLU A 565 -8.11 -40.86 -16.65
C GLU A 565 -9.16 -39.74 -16.49
N ASN A 566 -9.64 -39.51 -15.27
CA ASN A 566 -10.59 -38.44 -14.94
C ASN A 566 -9.90 -37.12 -14.52
N GLY A 567 -8.58 -36.99 -14.71
CA GLY A 567 -7.80 -35.80 -14.36
C GLY A 567 -7.55 -35.60 -12.85
N SER A 568 -7.92 -36.57 -12.01
CA SER A 568 -7.75 -36.47 -10.55
C SER A 568 -6.45 -37.13 -10.08
N VAL A 569 -5.80 -36.56 -9.06
CA VAL A 569 -4.46 -36.98 -8.62
C VAL A 569 -4.52 -38.34 -7.91
N GLN A 570 -3.84 -39.33 -8.50
CA GLN A 570 -3.73 -40.69 -7.97
C GLN A 570 -2.50 -40.88 -7.08
N ARG A 571 -1.39 -40.16 -7.37
CA ARG A 571 -0.13 -40.24 -6.60
C ARG A 571 0.69 -38.97 -6.75
N SER A 572 1.28 -38.49 -5.66
CA SER A 572 2.24 -37.38 -5.64
C SER A 572 3.64 -37.87 -5.21
N ALA A 573 4.69 -37.23 -5.71
CA ALA A 573 6.09 -37.47 -5.32
C ALA A 573 6.93 -36.18 -5.37
N GLU A 574 7.99 -36.09 -4.57
CA GLU A 574 9.01 -35.05 -4.71
C GLU A 574 9.73 -35.19 -6.07
N LEU A 575 10.00 -34.08 -6.75
CA LEU A 575 10.96 -34.04 -7.87
C LEU A 575 12.34 -33.69 -7.29
N GLU A 576 13.43 -34.28 -7.80
CA GLU A 576 14.80 -34.03 -7.29
C GLU A 576 15.38 -32.67 -7.74
N SER A 577 14.66 -31.58 -7.49
CA SER A 577 15.13 -30.20 -7.73
C SER A 577 14.41 -29.20 -6.83
N ASN A 578 15.08 -28.10 -6.48
CA ASN A 578 14.48 -26.88 -5.91
C ASN A 578 14.95 -25.69 -6.74
N LEU A 579 14.13 -24.64 -6.82
CA LEU A 579 14.42 -23.40 -7.57
C LEU A 579 14.27 -22.16 -6.67
N VAL A 580 15.14 -21.16 -6.87
CA VAL A 580 15.26 -19.96 -6.03
C VAL A 580 15.31 -18.69 -6.89
N LYS A 581 14.41 -17.73 -6.65
CA LYS A 581 14.23 -16.41 -7.33
C LYS A 581 13.50 -15.44 -6.35
N LEU A 582 12.95 -14.25 -6.62
CA LEU A 582 12.86 -13.39 -7.83
C LEU A 582 12.76 -11.88 -7.46
N THR A 583 13.85 -11.22 -7.08
CA THR A 583 13.99 -9.74 -7.20
C THR A 583 15.43 -9.39 -7.59
N ASP A 584 15.73 -8.10 -7.76
CA ASP A 584 17.09 -7.62 -7.52
C ASP A 584 17.47 -7.91 -6.04
N VAL A 585 18.61 -8.56 -5.81
CA VAL A 585 19.05 -9.02 -4.49
C VAL A 585 20.48 -8.57 -4.22
N LYS A 586 20.71 -7.96 -3.05
CA LYS A 586 22.04 -7.58 -2.58
C LYS A 586 22.34 -8.27 -1.25
N ALA A 587 23.51 -8.86 -1.14
CA ALA A 587 23.90 -9.67 0.01
C ALA A 587 25.37 -9.46 0.39
N LEU A 588 25.69 -9.69 1.67
CA LEU A 588 27.05 -9.98 2.10
C LEU A 588 27.27 -11.49 2.10
N VAL A 589 28.47 -11.92 1.71
CA VAL A 589 28.80 -13.34 1.51
C VAL A 589 30.08 -13.73 2.26
N MET A 590 30.03 -14.89 2.90
CA MET A 590 31.14 -15.58 3.58
C MET A 590 31.37 -16.93 2.90
N ASP A 591 32.60 -17.42 2.79
CA ASP A 591 32.87 -18.79 2.31
C ASP A 591 32.98 -19.81 3.45
N ARG A 592 33.03 -21.10 3.09
CA ARG A 592 33.10 -22.23 4.04
C ARG A 592 34.38 -22.28 4.87
N GLU A 593 35.46 -21.64 4.43
CA GLU A 593 36.73 -21.59 5.18
C GLU A 593 36.66 -20.48 6.24
N THR A 594 36.26 -19.27 5.83
CA THR A 594 35.95 -18.15 6.72
C THR A 594 34.91 -18.53 7.78
N TRP A 595 33.87 -19.29 7.41
CA TRP A 595 32.88 -19.81 8.37
C TRP A 595 33.48 -20.80 9.37
N LYS A 596 34.37 -21.70 8.94
CA LYS A 596 35.07 -22.62 9.84
C LYS A 596 35.95 -21.86 10.82
N ASP A 597 36.82 -20.99 10.31
CA ASP A 597 37.77 -20.22 11.12
C ASP A 597 37.06 -19.34 12.16
N LEU A 598 35.92 -18.74 11.78
CA LEU A 598 35.12 -17.93 12.68
C LEU A 598 34.37 -18.76 13.73
N PHE A 599 33.71 -19.86 13.34
CA PHE A 599 32.75 -20.53 14.22
C PHE A 599 33.24 -21.81 14.88
N TYR A 600 34.26 -22.51 14.37
CA TYR A 600 34.76 -23.75 15.00
C TYR A 600 35.62 -23.46 16.23
N MET A 601 36.29 -22.29 16.29
CA MET A 601 37.01 -21.85 17.49
C MET A 601 36.04 -21.23 18.51
N HIS A 602 35.28 -22.09 19.21
CA HIS A 602 34.29 -21.73 20.24
C HIS A 602 34.86 -21.06 21.53
N ALA A 603 36.03 -20.43 21.45
CA ALA A 603 36.73 -19.81 22.58
C ALA A 603 35.97 -18.59 23.15
N LEU A 604 35.32 -17.79 22.29
CA LEU A 604 34.58 -16.59 22.69
C LEU A 604 33.08 -16.89 22.87
N ASP A 605 32.48 -16.41 23.96
CA ASP A 605 31.11 -16.73 24.33
C ASP A 605 30.07 -16.17 23.36
N HIS A 606 30.30 -14.97 22.78
CA HIS A 606 29.42 -14.40 21.76
C HIS A 606 29.42 -15.23 20.47
N ILE A 607 30.59 -15.75 20.04
CA ILE A 607 30.69 -16.68 18.90
C ILE A 607 29.92 -17.98 19.20
N ARG A 608 30.09 -18.54 20.41
CA ARG A 608 29.37 -19.75 20.85
C ARG A 608 27.86 -19.54 20.92
N ALA A 609 27.41 -18.37 21.38
CA ALA A 609 26.00 -17.98 21.41
C ALA A 609 25.43 -17.88 19.99
N SER A 610 26.12 -17.20 19.06
CA SER A 610 25.73 -17.10 17.65
C SER A 610 25.65 -18.46 16.97
N PHE A 611 26.67 -19.30 17.14
CA PHE A 611 26.68 -20.65 16.58
C PHE A 611 25.47 -21.48 17.07
N ASN A 612 25.12 -21.36 18.36
CA ASN A 612 23.93 -21.99 18.92
C ASN A 612 22.61 -21.39 18.40
N LYS A 613 22.52 -20.05 18.21
CA LYS A 613 21.37 -19.39 17.56
C LYS A 613 21.18 -19.91 16.12
N LEU A 614 22.26 -19.96 15.34
CA LEU A 614 22.30 -20.42 13.95
C LEU A 614 21.93 -21.91 13.83
N ARG A 615 22.53 -22.76 14.67
CA ARG A 615 22.26 -24.22 14.69
C ARG A 615 20.79 -24.53 15.02
N LYS A 616 20.23 -23.91 16.07
CA LYS A 616 18.82 -24.11 16.45
C LYS A 616 17.86 -23.72 15.33
N LEU A 617 18.15 -22.65 14.59
CA LEU A 617 17.34 -22.22 13.44
C LEU A 617 17.40 -23.25 12.30
N ALA A 618 18.56 -23.87 12.06
CA ALA A 618 18.71 -24.89 11.03
C ALA A 618 17.96 -26.19 11.37
N GLU A 619 18.06 -26.66 12.62
CA GLU A 619 17.31 -27.81 13.12
C GLU A 619 15.79 -27.56 13.04
N ALA A 620 15.33 -26.33 13.29
CA ALA A 620 13.93 -25.94 13.15
C ALA A 620 13.41 -25.97 11.70
N ARG A 621 14.13 -25.40 10.72
CA ARG A 621 13.69 -25.43 9.30
C ARG A 621 13.59 -26.85 8.77
N GLU A 622 14.58 -27.71 9.01
CA GLU A 622 14.57 -29.05 8.40
C GLU A 622 13.41 -29.90 8.94
N ASN A 623 13.05 -29.74 10.22
CA ASN A 623 11.85 -30.34 10.79
C ASN A 623 10.56 -29.75 10.20
N TRP A 624 10.48 -28.43 9.98
CA TRP A 624 9.36 -27.80 9.29
C TRP A 624 9.23 -28.27 7.82
N ARG A 625 10.34 -28.33 7.07
CA ARG A 625 10.40 -28.77 5.67
C ARG A 625 9.88 -30.20 5.53
N LYS A 626 10.41 -31.13 6.34
CA LYS A 626 9.93 -32.52 6.42
C LYS A 626 8.44 -32.62 6.75
N THR A 627 7.91 -31.71 7.56
CA THR A 627 6.48 -31.69 7.94
C THR A 627 5.61 -31.17 6.80
N ARG A 628 6.05 -30.14 6.07
CA ARG A 628 5.24 -29.46 5.05
C ARG A 628 5.26 -30.14 3.69
N VAL A 629 6.37 -30.77 3.32
CA VAL A 629 6.41 -31.68 2.16
C VAL A 629 5.43 -32.85 2.37
N LYS A 630 5.38 -33.44 3.57
CA LYS A 630 4.36 -34.46 3.92
C LYS A 630 2.93 -33.93 3.80
N LEU A 631 2.66 -32.69 4.23
CA LEU A 631 1.34 -32.07 4.10
C LEU A 631 0.95 -31.78 2.65
N ALA A 632 1.89 -31.36 1.80
CA ALA A 632 1.67 -31.10 0.39
C ALA A 632 1.46 -32.40 -0.41
N LEU A 633 2.24 -33.45 -0.13
CA LEU A 633 2.03 -34.79 -0.69
C LEU A 633 0.64 -35.36 -0.34
N ALA A 634 0.10 -35.01 0.84
CA ALA A 634 -1.24 -35.38 1.28
C ALA A 634 -2.37 -34.48 0.75
N ASN A 635 -2.06 -33.31 0.16
CA ASN A 635 -3.04 -32.32 -0.32
C ASN A 635 -2.61 -31.76 -1.69
N PRO A 636 -2.87 -32.47 -2.81
CA PRO A 636 -2.26 -32.16 -4.11
C PRO A 636 -2.56 -30.76 -4.70
N GLY A 637 -3.61 -30.08 -4.22
CA GLY A 637 -3.95 -28.72 -4.62
C GLY A 637 -3.47 -27.61 -3.68
N LEU A 638 -2.52 -27.89 -2.78
CA LEU A 638 -1.98 -26.94 -1.81
C LEU A 638 -0.67 -26.33 -2.33
N ILE A 639 -0.73 -25.14 -2.91
CA ILE A 639 0.47 -24.37 -3.28
C ILE A 639 1.08 -23.76 -2.01
N LEU A 640 2.40 -23.94 -1.82
CA LEU A 640 3.16 -23.42 -0.68
C LEU A 640 4.34 -22.58 -1.17
N THR A 641 4.25 -21.27 -1.03
CA THR A 641 5.32 -20.31 -1.35
C THR A 641 6.07 -19.94 -0.08
N MET A 642 7.40 -19.81 -0.17
CA MET A 642 8.27 -19.39 0.93
C MET A 642 9.07 -18.16 0.50
N MET A 643 9.04 -17.08 1.28
CA MET A 643 9.81 -15.85 1.04
C MET A 643 10.62 -15.47 2.29
N ALA A 644 11.82 -14.93 2.09
CA ALA A 644 12.70 -14.45 3.16
C ALA A 644 13.47 -13.19 2.75
N SER A 645 13.58 -12.23 3.67
CA SER A 645 14.34 -10.97 3.54
C SER A 645 15.76 -11.04 4.13
N ALA A 646 16.10 -12.11 4.86
CA ALA A 646 17.45 -12.41 5.35
C ALA A 646 17.65 -13.94 5.35
N CYS A 647 18.64 -14.44 4.60
CA CYS A 647 18.80 -15.87 4.33
C CYS A 647 20.27 -16.32 4.33
N VAL A 648 20.58 -17.36 5.11
CA VAL A 648 21.91 -17.99 5.26
C VAL A 648 21.92 -19.33 4.50
N VAL A 649 22.71 -19.44 3.42
CA VAL A 649 22.59 -20.55 2.45
C VAL A 649 23.85 -21.39 2.26
N GLY A 650 24.48 -21.87 3.35
CA GLY A 650 25.36 -23.05 3.24
C GLY A 650 26.52 -23.23 4.23
N ALA A 651 26.31 -24.07 5.24
CA ALA A 651 27.38 -24.84 5.91
C ALA A 651 26.76 -26.07 6.63
N GLU A 652 26.49 -27.15 5.89
CA GLU A 652 25.80 -28.39 6.36
C GLU A 652 24.43 -28.21 7.05
N THR A 653 23.91 -26.98 7.10
CA THR A 653 22.75 -26.56 7.89
C THR A 653 21.63 -25.99 7.01
N ARG A 654 20.47 -26.66 7.04
CA ARG A 654 19.20 -26.24 6.43
C ARG A 654 18.59 -25.00 7.08
N THR A 655 18.87 -23.74 6.70
CA THR A 655 18.39 -22.55 7.48
C THR A 655 17.35 -21.63 6.78
N ILE A 656 16.07 -21.62 7.20
CA ILE A 656 14.99 -20.62 6.87
C ILE A 656 14.01 -20.49 8.07
N ARG A 657 13.47 -19.28 8.28
CA ARG A 657 12.38 -18.92 9.21
C ARG A 657 11.10 -18.63 8.41
N LEU A 658 9.91 -18.82 8.99
CA LEU A 658 8.64 -18.70 8.27
C LEU A 658 7.59 -17.81 8.94
N GLU A 659 6.70 -17.31 8.09
CA GLU A 659 5.34 -16.90 8.42
C GLU A 659 4.35 -17.98 7.93
N MET A 660 3.11 -17.96 8.41
CA MET A 660 2.09 -18.94 8.03
C MET A 660 0.84 -18.27 7.45
N HIS A 661 0.54 -18.59 6.19
CA HIS A 661 -0.83 -18.50 5.67
C HIS A 661 -1.44 -19.89 5.61
N ALA A 662 -2.64 -20.02 6.16
CA ALA A 662 -3.47 -21.21 6.04
C ALA A 662 -4.54 -20.95 4.98
N ALA A 663 -4.20 -21.12 3.71
CA ALA A 663 -5.20 -21.24 2.67
C ALA A 663 -6.03 -22.51 2.94
N ARG A 664 -7.24 -22.32 3.47
CA ARG A 664 -8.28 -23.35 3.39
C ARG A 664 -8.95 -23.25 2.01
N ARG A 665 -9.34 -24.40 1.49
CA ARG A 665 -10.39 -24.50 0.47
C ARG A 665 -11.76 -24.39 1.14
#